data_AF-A0A7S3YVQ7-F1
#
_entry.id   AF-A0A7S3YVQ7-F1
#
_cell.length_a   1.000
_cell.length_b   1.000
_cell.length_c   1.000
_cell.angle_alpha   90.00
_cell.angle_beta   90.00
_cell.angle_gamma   90.00
#
_symmetry.space_group_name_H-M   'P 1'
#
loop_
_entity.id
_entity.type
_entity.pdbx_description
1 polymer ?
#
loop_
_entity_poly.entity_id
_entity_poly.type
_entity_poly.pdbx_seq_one_letter_code
_entity_poly.pdbx_strand_id
1 'polypeptide(L)'
;MTAAPMLVLLATSLLLVQADLYLHSPPGSNNRNRERKDNRNNANRLFDSQNNGKGGYPWRGNPTFIGPDPLVYYVGSKLRVEWTVQHGCGQNPNLHCELVIQYACNDTLPAVRDGYPSRNQADGGDCWDSSNNNNQNGAPNVACNTQTTWAARRFRVNTNEGTNTIPTGRSNDFYMATDSANDGIEYGMHENYDFYRTCETTSRNTRLYTSDQKLKGNSAKYTRQNPNGGRRGLECPEERDYYPYWRPQPWRDIAVLVSNITYCQHYQETSQNVNDVGYCDCTSASNNNLCPISQAGCAAKGYTWRTRSALGGGAPECHYHPFSRNNHLGNTIQVDDDGEPTAESQPETAHFDWIIPEEAKNKQCVLRLRYNMSTKDYDNHAFAEPNTVSIGFDSSYNCPYVTVDTSCRDQNGNPDCNAASSGVEPACYSALTSSSVPLQNRPYVNLFEEDILSGDGFKLGLAINTHQTGRTFQDRSYVFEVQDKPPNYDGGSILNLGLRGRRGNIVQAYPAVEYDFTPSEAEVTEGNYIHIQFHGSDFNAAKNANNGEGWKFSDRTNMVEISDRHKNIPEYQTAETCSDSDLFTSIEMKKLFAWVQQDPTDSTGCLNIQNYDQNPNDQNTYKNCGKLNRAPNRFPQDHSQGLVKFSKSGTYYYMSTRNNNFSNRAQKAQIIVNPGDPGEDARVAEARNIGIAFAVVFALGFTGAGVFTVAKAKGWWCFESKGTPVAQGSHNII
;
A
#
# COMPACT_ATOMS: atom_id res chain seq x y z
N MET A 1 -39.86 -50.53 -3.67
CA MET A 1 -38.71 -50.09 -2.86
C MET A 1 -37.68 -49.51 -3.82
N THR A 2 -37.72 -48.19 -4.01
CA THR A 2 -36.93 -47.45 -5.00
C THR A 2 -35.91 -46.60 -4.24
N ALA A 3 -34.62 -46.95 -4.34
CA ALA A 3 -33.53 -46.14 -3.81
C ALA A 3 -32.91 -45.33 -4.96
N ALA A 4 -33.04 -44.01 -4.88
CA ALA A 4 -32.39 -43.06 -5.76
C ALA A 4 -30.89 -42.94 -5.41
N PRO A 5 -29.98 -42.76 -6.39
CA PRO A 5 -28.60 -42.45 -6.08
C PRO A 5 -28.49 -40.96 -5.69
N MET A 6 -27.93 -40.72 -4.51
CA MET A 6 -27.53 -39.38 -4.05
C MET A 6 -26.52 -38.78 -5.02
N LEU A 7 -26.91 -37.69 -5.68
CA LEU A 7 -26.01 -36.79 -6.39
C LEU A 7 -25.13 -36.09 -5.34
N VAL A 8 -23.90 -36.54 -5.16
CA VAL A 8 -22.90 -35.78 -4.39
C VAL A 8 -22.48 -34.60 -5.26
N LEU A 9 -23.12 -33.45 -5.00
CA LEU A 9 -22.75 -32.15 -5.54
C LEU A 9 -21.41 -31.75 -4.91
N LEU A 10 -20.31 -32.19 -5.51
CA LEU A 10 -18.95 -31.74 -5.19
C LEU A 10 -18.78 -30.34 -5.76
N ALA A 11 -19.46 -29.37 -5.15
CA ALA A 11 -19.20 -27.96 -5.35
C ALA A 11 -17.77 -27.71 -4.87
N THR A 12 -16.83 -27.69 -5.83
CA THR A 12 -15.49 -27.12 -5.65
C THR A 12 -15.66 -25.63 -5.37
N SER A 13 -15.93 -25.33 -4.10
CA SER A 13 -15.71 -24.03 -3.53
C SER A 13 -14.21 -23.76 -3.69
N LEU A 14 -13.86 -23.02 -4.73
CA LEU A 14 -12.66 -22.19 -4.79
C LEU A 14 -12.76 -21.24 -3.59
N LEU A 15 -12.40 -21.74 -2.41
CA LEU A 15 -12.03 -20.90 -1.28
C LEU A 15 -10.77 -20.18 -1.76
N LEU A 16 -10.98 -19.01 -2.37
CA LEU A 16 -9.96 -18.00 -2.49
C LEU A 16 -9.50 -17.72 -1.06
N VAL A 17 -8.40 -18.36 -0.65
CA VAL A 17 -7.72 -17.99 0.59
C VAL A 17 -7.26 -16.56 0.34
N GLN A 18 -8.03 -15.60 0.84
CA GLN A 18 -7.61 -14.21 0.86
C GLN A 18 -6.57 -14.13 1.96
N ALA A 19 -5.36 -13.83 1.56
CA ALA A 19 -4.31 -13.46 2.46
C ALA A 19 -3.94 -12.02 2.20
N ASP A 20 -3.23 -11.46 3.16
CA ASP A 20 -3.56 -10.10 3.51
C ASP A 20 -2.31 -9.24 3.67
N LEU A 21 -2.21 -8.22 2.82
CA LEU A 21 -1.36 -7.05 3.01
C LEU A 21 -2.25 -5.93 3.57
N TYR A 22 -1.93 -5.41 4.75
CA TYR A 22 -2.66 -4.29 5.34
C TYR A 22 -1.74 -3.11 5.55
N LEU A 23 -2.03 -2.01 4.86
CA LEU A 23 -1.36 -0.74 5.06
C LEU A 23 -1.96 -0.05 6.31
N HIS A 24 -1.12 0.24 7.30
CA HIS A 24 -1.50 0.73 8.61
C HIS A 24 -1.33 2.25 8.78
N SER A 25 -0.24 2.80 8.24
CA SER A 25 0.07 4.24 8.23
C SER A 25 0.78 4.60 6.92
N PRO A 26 0.34 5.63 6.17
CA PRO A 26 -0.99 6.23 6.21
C PRO A 26 -2.10 5.15 6.11
N PRO A 27 -3.35 5.44 6.50
CA PRO A 27 -4.40 4.41 6.58
C PRO A 27 -4.70 3.76 5.22
N GLY A 28 -4.49 2.44 5.12
CA GLY A 28 -4.93 1.63 3.98
C GLY A 28 -6.45 1.53 3.88
N SER A 29 -6.97 1.75 2.68
CA SER A 29 -8.41 1.72 2.39
C SER A 29 -8.92 0.30 2.15
N ASN A 30 -8.12 -0.59 1.55
CA ASN A 30 -8.53 -1.91 1.08
C ASN A 30 -9.86 -1.89 0.29
N ASN A 31 -10.02 -0.92 -0.62
CA ASN A 31 -11.26 -0.58 -1.35
C ASN A 31 -12.43 -0.06 -0.48
N ARG A 32 -12.29 0.04 0.84
CA ARG A 32 -13.30 0.66 1.70
C ARG A 32 -13.25 2.16 1.50
N ASN A 33 -14.40 2.76 1.20
CA ASN A 33 -14.53 4.19 1.06
C ASN A 33 -15.90 4.59 1.57
N ARG A 34 -15.95 5.45 2.59
CA ARG A 34 -17.19 6.00 3.18
C ARG A 34 -18.24 4.96 3.56
N GLU A 35 -17.83 3.71 3.83
CA GLU A 35 -18.75 2.62 4.16
C GLU A 35 -18.91 2.43 5.66
N ARG A 36 -20.12 2.13 6.11
CA ARG A 36 -20.40 1.89 7.54
C ARG A 36 -20.17 0.47 8.02
N LYS A 37 -20.18 -0.49 7.09
CA LYS A 37 -20.02 -1.90 7.44
C LYS A 37 -18.55 -2.21 7.74
N ASP A 38 -18.35 -3.20 8.60
CA ASP A 38 -17.01 -3.68 8.98
C ASP A 38 -16.26 -4.31 7.81
N ASN A 39 -17.01 -4.95 6.90
CA ASN A 39 -16.48 -5.53 5.68
C ASN A 39 -16.77 -4.58 4.51
N ARG A 40 -15.82 -4.49 3.59
CA ARG A 40 -16.01 -3.88 2.26
C ARG A 40 -17.24 -4.47 1.57
N ASN A 41 -18.16 -3.60 1.16
CA ASN A 41 -19.37 -3.97 0.41
C ASN A 41 -19.11 -4.27 -1.07
N ASN A 42 -18.13 -3.61 -1.70
CA ASN A 42 -17.85 -3.79 -3.13
C ASN A 42 -16.34 -3.91 -3.39
N ALA A 43 -15.91 -5.12 -3.75
CA ALA A 43 -14.52 -5.42 -4.12
C ALA A 43 -14.11 -4.90 -5.50
N ASN A 44 -15.05 -4.47 -6.33
CA ASN A 44 -14.79 -3.95 -7.68
C ASN A 44 -14.58 -2.43 -7.71
N ARG A 45 -14.48 -1.73 -6.57
CA ARG A 45 -14.62 -0.27 -6.54
C ARG A 45 -13.42 0.49 -7.08
N LEU A 46 -12.27 0.36 -6.43
CA LEU A 46 -11.06 1.15 -6.67
C LEU A 46 -9.99 0.33 -7.39
N PHE A 47 -9.67 -0.86 -6.87
CA PHE A 47 -8.58 -1.73 -7.33
C PHE A 47 -8.81 -3.17 -6.90
N ASP A 48 -8.02 -4.12 -7.40
CA ASP A 48 -8.10 -5.51 -6.96
C ASP A 48 -7.14 -5.80 -5.80
N SER A 49 -7.61 -5.63 -4.57
CA SER A 49 -6.73 -5.75 -3.39
C SER A 49 -6.26 -7.18 -3.11
N GLN A 50 -7.02 -8.20 -3.54
CA GLN A 50 -6.85 -9.62 -3.18
C GLN A 50 -6.97 -9.94 -1.67
N ASN A 51 -6.95 -8.92 -0.79
CA ASN A 51 -7.09 -9.02 0.66
C ASN A 51 -8.52 -9.34 1.12
N ASN A 52 -8.62 -9.83 2.37
CA ASN A 52 -9.86 -10.03 3.10
C ASN A 52 -10.72 -8.76 3.14
N GLY A 53 -12.02 -8.91 2.90
CA GLY A 53 -12.97 -7.79 2.91
C GLY A 53 -13.08 -7.05 4.26
N LYS A 54 -12.71 -7.66 5.39
CA LYS A 54 -12.72 -7.03 6.72
C LYS A 54 -11.48 -6.16 6.99
N GLY A 55 -10.46 -6.28 6.15
CA GLY A 55 -9.22 -5.51 6.24
C GLY A 55 -9.35 -4.05 5.77
N GLY A 56 -8.29 -3.28 5.98
CA GLY A 56 -8.27 -1.84 5.75
C GLY A 56 -9.15 -1.06 6.73
N TYR A 57 -8.99 0.26 6.72
CA TYR A 57 -9.73 1.18 7.57
C TYR A 57 -10.95 1.71 6.83
N PRO A 58 -12.07 2.01 7.52
CA PRO A 58 -13.12 2.83 6.91
C PRO A 58 -12.57 4.23 6.65
N TRP A 59 -13.19 4.95 5.71
CA TRP A 59 -12.79 6.32 5.42
C TRP A 59 -12.96 7.15 6.69
N ARG A 60 -11.90 7.89 7.04
CA ARG A 60 -11.76 8.54 8.33
C ARG A 60 -12.27 9.97 8.28
N GLY A 61 -13.58 10.12 8.08
CA GLY A 61 -14.21 11.43 8.04
C GLY A 61 -15.70 11.44 8.36
N ASN A 62 -16.38 12.55 8.07
CA ASN A 62 -17.75 12.83 8.49
C ASN A 62 -18.73 12.52 7.35
N PRO A 63 -19.75 11.65 7.54
CA PRO A 63 -20.72 11.29 6.51
C PRO A 63 -21.57 12.45 6.00
N THR A 64 -21.65 13.56 6.74
CA THR A 64 -22.38 14.76 6.32
C THR A 64 -21.46 15.86 5.79
N PHE A 65 -20.14 15.66 5.82
CA PHE A 65 -19.19 16.66 5.34
C PHE A 65 -19.12 16.67 3.81
N ILE A 66 -19.30 17.86 3.25
CA ILE A 66 -19.29 18.12 1.81
C ILE A 66 -17.94 18.72 1.46
N GLY A 67 -17.01 17.89 1.00
CA GLY A 67 -15.66 18.30 0.60
C GLY A 67 -14.61 17.21 0.83
N PRO A 68 -13.43 17.31 0.18
CA PRO A 68 -12.25 16.52 0.56
C PRO A 68 -11.74 16.98 1.94
N ASP A 69 -11.32 16.04 2.79
CA ASP A 69 -10.66 16.32 4.08
C ASP A 69 -9.42 15.41 4.26
N PRO A 70 -8.39 15.56 3.40
CA PRO A 70 -7.23 14.67 3.38
C PRO A 70 -6.28 14.93 4.56
N LEU A 71 -5.48 13.93 4.90
CA LEU A 71 -4.25 14.16 5.67
C LEU A 71 -3.31 15.03 4.83
N VAL A 72 -2.48 15.84 5.49
CA VAL A 72 -1.49 16.69 4.81
C VAL A 72 -0.10 16.29 5.25
N TYR A 73 0.83 16.24 4.31
CA TYR A 73 2.25 16.05 4.61
C TYR A 73 3.05 17.19 4.01
N TYR A 74 4.10 17.63 4.71
CA TYR A 74 4.98 18.67 4.20
C TYR A 74 6.09 18.06 3.36
N VAL A 75 6.45 18.73 2.26
CA VAL A 75 7.60 18.33 1.45
C VAL A 75 8.87 18.26 2.31
N GLY A 76 9.66 17.20 2.16
CA GLY A 76 10.87 16.92 2.93
C GLY A 76 10.63 16.42 4.36
N SER A 77 9.37 16.23 4.77
CA SER A 77 9.08 15.56 6.05
C SER A 77 9.26 14.05 5.94
N LYS A 78 9.67 13.41 7.04
CA LYS A 78 9.83 11.95 7.14
C LYS A 78 8.51 11.32 7.59
N LEU A 79 7.95 10.42 6.80
CA LEU A 79 6.69 9.72 7.03
C LEU A 79 6.96 8.22 7.20
N ARG A 80 6.62 7.68 8.37
CA ARG A 80 6.66 6.24 8.61
C ARG A 80 5.49 5.54 7.90
N VAL A 81 5.82 4.73 6.90
CA VAL A 81 4.89 3.83 6.23
C VAL A 81 4.89 2.50 6.98
N GLU A 82 3.75 2.05 7.52
CA GLU A 82 3.66 0.79 8.29
C GLU A 82 2.68 -0.20 7.67
N TRP A 83 2.96 -1.49 7.76
CA TRP A 83 2.07 -2.55 7.27
C TRP A 83 2.19 -3.86 8.03
N THR A 84 1.25 -4.77 7.76
CA THR A 84 1.39 -6.19 8.09
C THR A 84 1.17 -7.04 6.85
N VAL A 85 1.88 -8.17 6.78
CA VAL A 85 1.73 -9.19 5.72
C VAL A 85 1.48 -10.55 6.36
N GLN A 86 0.32 -11.15 6.09
CA GLN A 86 -0.04 -12.44 6.68
C GLN A 86 0.86 -13.58 6.21
N HIS A 87 1.35 -13.54 4.97
CA HIS A 87 2.09 -14.65 4.39
C HIS A 87 3.56 -14.74 4.82
N GLY A 88 4.04 -13.82 5.67
CA GLY A 88 5.45 -13.70 6.01
C GLY A 88 6.25 -13.01 4.90
N CYS A 89 7.47 -12.56 5.20
CA CYS A 89 8.41 -11.97 4.23
C CYS A 89 9.80 -11.83 4.89
N GLY A 90 10.80 -11.32 4.17
CA GLY A 90 12.20 -11.23 4.63
C GLY A 90 12.94 -12.56 4.48
N GLN A 91 13.82 -12.89 5.44
CA GLN A 91 14.56 -14.16 5.49
C GLN A 91 13.68 -15.38 5.84
N ASN A 92 12.62 -15.59 5.05
CA ASN A 92 11.73 -16.73 5.19
C ASN A 92 12.24 -17.90 4.34
N PRO A 93 12.37 -19.13 4.89
CA PRO A 93 12.88 -20.28 4.15
C PRO A 93 11.92 -20.78 3.06
N ASN A 94 10.62 -20.52 3.20
CA ASN A 94 9.58 -21.09 2.34
C ASN A 94 8.93 -20.05 1.41
N LEU A 95 9.41 -18.81 1.44
CA LEU A 95 8.80 -17.71 0.70
C LEU A 95 9.80 -16.74 0.10
N HIS A 96 9.61 -16.44 -1.18
CA HIS A 96 10.10 -15.24 -1.83
C HIS A 96 9.04 -14.16 -1.79
N CYS A 97 9.46 -12.94 -1.48
CA CYS A 97 8.61 -11.77 -1.50
C CYS A 97 9.35 -10.53 -1.96
N GLU A 98 8.55 -9.60 -2.49
CA GLU A 98 8.89 -8.24 -2.83
C GLU A 98 7.74 -7.34 -2.37
N LEU A 99 8.03 -6.31 -1.58
CA LEU A 99 7.10 -5.26 -1.23
C LEU A 99 7.51 -3.98 -1.96
N VAL A 100 6.72 -3.57 -2.94
CA VAL A 100 6.93 -2.35 -3.71
C VAL A 100 6.09 -1.23 -3.08
N ILE A 101 6.76 -0.17 -2.66
CA ILE A 101 6.15 1.04 -2.11
C ILE A 101 6.15 2.11 -3.20
N GLN A 102 4.99 2.64 -3.54
CA GLN A 102 4.84 3.58 -4.64
C GLN A 102 3.84 4.68 -4.29
N TYR A 103 3.96 5.81 -4.96
CA TYR A 103 2.96 6.87 -4.92
C TYR A 103 2.65 7.38 -6.32
N ALA A 104 1.48 7.98 -6.47
CA ALA A 104 1.12 8.73 -7.65
C ALA A 104 0.35 9.97 -7.21
N CYS A 105 0.49 11.05 -7.96
CA CYS A 105 -0.18 12.30 -7.69
C CYS A 105 -1.04 12.73 -8.89
N ASN A 106 -1.79 13.81 -8.74
CA ASN A 106 -2.70 14.31 -9.77
C ASN A 106 -2.03 14.76 -11.08
N ASP A 107 -0.70 14.82 -11.15
CA ASP A 107 0.08 15.04 -12.38
C ASP A 107 0.19 13.77 -13.25
N THR A 108 0.36 12.60 -12.65
CA THR A 108 0.37 11.30 -13.36
C THR A 108 -0.98 10.60 -13.34
N LEU A 109 -1.81 10.87 -12.33
CA LEU A 109 -3.19 10.39 -12.17
C LEU A 109 -4.16 11.55 -11.97
N PRO A 110 -4.49 12.31 -13.03
CA PRO A 110 -5.48 13.38 -12.97
C PRO A 110 -6.78 12.93 -12.30
N ALA A 111 -7.29 13.79 -11.41
CA ALA A 111 -8.53 13.61 -10.65
C ALA A 111 -8.54 12.41 -9.66
N VAL A 112 -7.37 12.00 -9.16
CA VAL A 112 -7.24 11.05 -8.04
C VAL A 112 -8.11 11.45 -6.84
N ARG A 113 -8.96 10.53 -6.34
CA ARG A 113 -9.92 10.82 -5.26
C ARG A 113 -10.52 9.58 -4.58
N ASP A 114 -11.07 9.79 -3.38
CA ASP A 114 -11.86 8.81 -2.61
C ASP A 114 -13.34 9.22 -2.51
N GLY A 115 -14.00 9.51 -3.64
CA GLY A 115 -15.44 9.77 -3.69
C GLY A 115 -15.83 11.22 -3.94
N TYR A 116 -15.28 12.18 -3.18
CA TYR A 116 -15.47 13.61 -3.47
C TYR A 116 -14.40 14.11 -4.45
N PRO A 117 -14.76 14.90 -5.47
CA PRO A 117 -13.77 15.62 -6.23
C PRO A 117 -13.04 16.63 -5.34
N SER A 118 -11.74 16.61 -5.43
CA SER A 118 -10.84 17.61 -4.89
C SER A 118 -10.72 18.76 -5.89
N ARG A 119 -11.51 19.82 -5.65
CA ARG A 119 -11.57 21.04 -6.48
C ARG A 119 -12.12 20.80 -7.89
N ASN A 120 -12.23 21.87 -8.68
CA ASN A 120 -12.70 21.91 -10.07
C ASN A 120 -11.80 21.08 -11.03
N GLN A 121 -11.58 19.80 -10.75
CA GLN A 121 -10.82 18.89 -11.58
C GLN A 121 -11.80 18.12 -12.47
N ALA A 122 -11.60 18.22 -13.79
CA ALA A 122 -12.32 17.42 -14.76
C ALA A 122 -12.04 15.93 -14.52
N ASP A 123 -13.05 15.09 -14.68
CA ASP A 123 -13.05 13.65 -14.32
C ASP A 123 -12.20 12.74 -15.23
N GLY A 124 -10.94 13.11 -15.46
CA GLY A 124 -9.98 12.27 -16.18
C GLY A 124 -9.87 12.58 -17.66
N GLY A 125 -9.54 13.81 -18.00
CA GLY A 125 -9.02 14.16 -19.30
C GLY A 125 -8.63 15.63 -19.34
N ASP A 126 -7.33 15.91 -19.43
CA ASP A 126 -6.91 17.16 -20.05
C ASP A 126 -7.44 17.11 -21.48
N CYS A 127 -8.37 18.00 -21.80
CA CYS A 127 -8.62 18.32 -23.19
C CYS A 127 -7.34 18.98 -23.70
N TRP A 128 -6.72 18.33 -24.68
CA TRP A 128 -5.51 18.83 -25.30
C TRP A 128 -5.81 20.20 -25.95
N ASP A 129 -5.21 21.27 -25.45
CA ASP A 129 -4.99 22.46 -26.27
C ASP A 129 -3.98 22.04 -27.35
N SER A 130 -4.39 22.22 -28.61
CA SER A 130 -3.60 22.01 -29.82
C SER A 130 -2.23 22.71 -29.83
N SER A 131 -1.88 23.50 -28.81
CA SER A 131 -0.62 24.22 -28.67
C SER A 131 0.51 23.45 -27.95
N ASN A 132 0.26 22.33 -27.25
CA ASN A 132 1.30 21.72 -26.39
C ASN A 132 1.47 20.19 -26.52
N ASN A 133 2.56 19.75 -27.16
CA ASN A 133 2.80 18.39 -27.67
C ASN A 133 3.16 17.28 -26.64
N ASN A 134 2.67 17.33 -25.39
CA ASN A 134 3.15 16.44 -24.33
C ASN A 134 2.05 15.55 -23.72
N ASN A 135 1.55 14.57 -24.48
CA ASN A 135 0.80 13.44 -23.90
C ASN A 135 1.79 12.45 -23.27
N GLN A 136 2.14 12.69 -22.01
CA GLN A 136 3.13 11.91 -21.27
C GLN A 136 2.65 10.52 -20.85
N ASN A 137 1.38 10.13 -21.02
CA ASN A 137 0.83 8.91 -20.39
C ASN A 137 0.71 7.70 -21.31
N GLY A 138 1.18 7.79 -22.56
CA GLY A 138 1.16 6.68 -23.51
C GLY A 138 -0.23 6.17 -23.92
N ALA A 139 -1.26 6.99 -23.70
CA ALA A 139 -2.60 6.79 -24.22
C ALA A 139 -2.71 7.28 -25.68
N PRO A 140 -3.56 6.66 -26.52
CA PRO A 140 -3.96 7.17 -27.83
C PRO A 140 -4.26 8.68 -27.85
N ASN A 141 -3.72 9.41 -28.83
CA ASN A 141 -4.17 10.76 -29.16
C ASN A 141 -5.66 10.73 -29.59
N VAL A 142 -6.57 11.18 -28.72
CA VAL A 142 -7.99 11.33 -29.06
C VAL A 142 -8.35 12.81 -29.07
N ALA A 143 -8.74 13.33 -30.24
CA ALA A 143 -9.13 14.73 -30.43
C ALA A 143 -10.42 15.06 -29.66
N CYS A 144 -10.42 16.21 -28.96
CA CYS A 144 -11.60 16.75 -28.30
C CYS A 144 -12.56 17.34 -29.34
N ASN A 145 -13.76 16.79 -29.46
CA ASN A 145 -14.85 17.56 -30.06
C ASN A 145 -15.31 18.61 -29.04
N THR A 146 -15.61 19.82 -29.52
CA THR A 146 -15.88 21.02 -28.71
C THR A 146 -17.24 21.01 -27.99
N GLN A 147 -17.81 19.83 -27.71
CA GLN A 147 -19.11 19.70 -27.02
C GLN A 147 -19.06 18.81 -25.78
N THR A 148 -17.90 18.24 -25.43
CA THR A 148 -17.79 17.31 -24.29
C THR A 148 -16.73 17.74 -23.27
N THR A 149 -17.03 18.81 -22.52
CA THR A 149 -16.34 19.11 -21.25
C THR A 149 -16.96 18.30 -20.11
N TRP A 150 -16.20 17.39 -19.51
CA TRP A 150 -16.50 16.67 -18.25
C TRP A 150 -16.40 17.61 -17.03
N ALA A 151 -16.82 18.87 -17.21
CA ALA A 151 -16.54 19.97 -16.31
C ALA A 151 -17.70 20.19 -15.33
N ALA A 152 -17.36 20.18 -14.04
CA ALA A 152 -18.05 20.85 -12.94
C ALA A 152 -19.56 20.55 -12.80
N ARG A 153 -19.92 19.34 -12.35
CA ARG A 153 -21.24 19.12 -11.73
C ARG A 153 -21.16 19.26 -10.21
N ARG A 154 -22.18 19.91 -9.64
CA ARG A 154 -22.41 19.96 -8.20
C ARG A 154 -22.76 18.55 -7.72
N PHE A 155 -21.84 17.87 -7.05
CA PHE A 155 -22.17 16.65 -6.32
C PHE A 155 -23.13 17.05 -5.18
N ARG A 156 -24.40 16.64 -5.28
CA ARG A 156 -25.36 16.78 -4.18
C ARG A 156 -25.05 15.73 -3.11
N VAL A 157 -25.48 16.00 -1.88
CA VAL A 157 -25.38 15.09 -0.72
C VAL A 157 -25.80 13.67 -1.12
N ASN A 158 -24.85 12.75 -1.15
CA ASN A 158 -25.06 11.38 -1.59
C ASN A 158 -25.71 10.54 -0.48
N THR A 159 -26.74 9.76 -0.81
CA THR A 159 -27.38 8.78 0.09
C THR A 159 -26.71 7.41 0.06
N ASN A 160 -25.88 7.14 -0.95
CA ASN A 160 -25.11 5.92 -1.12
C ASN A 160 -23.67 6.16 -0.67
N GLU A 161 -23.15 5.33 0.23
CA GLU A 161 -21.84 5.41 0.94
C GLU A 161 -20.56 5.38 0.05
N GLY A 162 -20.53 6.06 -1.10
CA GLY A 162 -19.43 5.98 -2.07
C GLY A 162 -19.15 4.56 -2.56
N THR A 163 -20.15 3.67 -2.46
CA THR A 163 -19.94 2.22 -2.50
C THR A 163 -19.80 1.64 -3.92
N ASN A 164 -20.18 2.42 -4.92
CA ASN A 164 -20.31 1.98 -6.29
C ASN A 164 -18.98 1.95 -7.04
N THR A 165 -18.86 1.10 -8.04
CA THR A 165 -17.70 1.09 -8.96
C THR A 165 -17.86 2.21 -9.99
N ILE A 166 -16.78 2.95 -10.27
CA ILE A 166 -16.77 4.01 -11.29
C ILE A 166 -17.22 3.46 -12.67
N PRO A 167 -18.12 4.14 -13.40
CA PRO A 167 -18.54 3.71 -14.75
C PRO A 167 -17.43 3.80 -15.81
N THR A 168 -17.57 3.09 -16.94
CA THR A 168 -16.61 3.09 -18.08
C THR A 168 -17.16 3.70 -19.37
N GLY A 169 -18.44 4.07 -19.40
CA GLY A 169 -19.09 4.58 -20.62
C GLY A 169 -18.79 6.05 -20.87
N ARG A 170 -18.40 6.40 -22.10
CA ARG A 170 -18.59 7.76 -22.66
C ARG A 170 -20.07 8.04 -22.99
N SER A 171 -21.01 7.24 -22.50
CA SER A 171 -22.42 7.44 -22.84
C SER A 171 -22.88 8.79 -22.31
N ASN A 172 -23.79 9.40 -23.06
CA ASN A 172 -24.42 10.66 -22.73
C ASN A 172 -25.14 10.65 -21.35
N ASP A 173 -25.18 9.51 -20.65
CA ASP A 173 -25.64 9.37 -19.26
C ASP A 173 -24.77 10.16 -18.27
N PHE A 174 -23.47 10.28 -18.51
CA PHE A 174 -22.62 11.18 -17.71
C PHE A 174 -22.87 12.66 -18.09
N TYR A 175 -23.25 12.91 -19.35
CA TYR A 175 -23.53 14.24 -19.92
C TYR A 175 -24.93 14.78 -19.63
N MET A 176 -25.87 13.97 -19.12
CA MET A 176 -27.29 14.36 -19.01
C MET A 176 -27.98 13.86 -17.73
N ALA A 177 -27.26 13.65 -16.62
CA ALA A 177 -27.91 13.66 -15.30
C ALA A 177 -28.35 15.09 -14.92
N THR A 178 -29.14 15.74 -15.79
CA THR A 178 -30.17 16.70 -15.37
C THR A 178 -31.39 15.94 -14.85
N ASP A 179 -31.42 14.61 -15.00
CA ASP A 179 -32.43 13.78 -14.38
C ASP A 179 -32.01 13.39 -12.96
N SER A 180 -32.96 13.59 -12.05
CA SER A 180 -32.90 13.53 -10.59
C SER A 180 -32.40 12.19 -10.01
N ALA A 181 -32.08 11.19 -10.85
CA ALA A 181 -31.77 9.82 -10.46
C ALA A 181 -30.27 9.52 -10.26
N ASN A 182 -29.37 10.25 -10.93
CA ASN A 182 -27.91 10.06 -10.81
C ASN A 182 -27.16 11.30 -10.29
N ASP A 183 -27.89 12.38 -10.02
CA ASP A 183 -27.40 13.59 -9.36
C ASP A 183 -26.95 13.21 -7.93
N GLY A 184 -25.63 13.08 -7.71
CA GLY A 184 -25.06 12.81 -6.38
C GLY A 184 -24.42 11.44 -6.16
N ILE A 185 -24.07 10.65 -7.19
CA ILE A 185 -23.29 9.42 -6.96
C ILE A 185 -21.78 9.73 -6.95
N GLU A 186 -21.18 9.57 -5.77
CA GLU A 186 -19.73 9.69 -5.54
C GLU A 186 -19.00 8.39 -5.85
N TYR A 187 -17.88 8.48 -6.58
CA TYR A 187 -17.02 7.34 -6.89
C TYR A 187 -15.56 7.70 -6.60
N GLY A 188 -14.85 6.77 -5.96
CA GLY A 188 -13.40 6.86 -5.86
C GLY A 188 -12.75 6.53 -7.20
N MET A 189 -11.60 7.14 -7.47
CA MET A 189 -10.82 6.97 -8.68
C MET A 189 -9.35 7.11 -8.30
N HIS A 190 -8.62 5.99 -8.25
CA HIS A 190 -7.17 6.03 -8.04
C HIS A 190 -6.44 6.08 -9.37
N GLU A 191 -6.84 5.25 -10.34
CA GLU A 191 -6.44 5.39 -11.75
C GLU A 191 -7.54 6.00 -12.62
N ASN A 192 -7.14 6.68 -13.69
CA ASN A 192 -8.08 7.27 -14.65
C ASN A 192 -8.47 6.30 -15.79
N TYR A 193 -9.50 6.66 -16.53
CA TYR A 193 -10.04 5.81 -17.59
C TYR A 193 -9.07 5.66 -18.76
N ASP A 194 -8.27 6.67 -19.08
CA ASP A 194 -7.30 6.59 -20.17
C ASP A 194 -6.23 5.53 -19.90
N PHE A 195 -5.70 5.50 -18.67
CA PHE A 195 -4.77 4.46 -18.24
C PHE A 195 -5.41 3.07 -18.33
N TYR A 196 -6.62 2.90 -17.81
CA TYR A 196 -7.35 1.64 -17.92
C TYR A 196 -7.60 1.21 -19.37
N ARG A 197 -8.01 2.14 -20.24
CA ARG A 197 -8.25 1.90 -21.68
C ARG A 197 -7.00 1.37 -22.36
N THR A 198 -5.83 1.87 -21.98
CA THR A 198 -4.58 1.35 -22.52
C THR A 198 -4.43 -0.15 -22.22
N CYS A 199 -4.80 -0.59 -21.03
CA CYS A 199 -4.82 -1.99 -20.62
C CYS A 199 -5.87 -2.81 -21.39
N GLU A 200 -7.06 -2.23 -21.63
CA GLU A 200 -8.13 -2.91 -22.36
C GLU A 200 -7.74 -3.25 -23.80
N THR A 201 -6.98 -2.34 -24.43
CA THR A 201 -6.72 -2.32 -25.86
C THR A 201 -5.31 -2.78 -26.22
N THR A 202 -4.45 -3.05 -25.26
CA THR A 202 -3.07 -3.52 -25.51
C THR A 202 -2.97 -5.00 -25.36
N SER A 203 -2.24 -5.65 -26.26
CA SER A 203 -1.93 -7.07 -26.16
C SER A 203 -1.25 -7.36 -24.83
N ARG A 204 -1.65 -8.42 -24.14
CA ARG A 204 -0.94 -8.90 -22.96
C ARG A 204 0.48 -9.30 -23.35
N ASN A 205 1.40 -9.21 -22.40
CA ASN A 205 2.69 -9.82 -22.53
C ASN A 205 2.55 -11.35 -22.31
N THR A 206 2.84 -12.12 -23.36
CA THR A 206 2.64 -13.57 -23.37
C THR A 206 3.80 -14.36 -22.79
N ARG A 207 4.91 -13.69 -22.40
CA ARG A 207 6.10 -14.32 -21.82
C ARG A 207 5.93 -14.72 -20.35
N LEU A 208 4.72 -14.63 -19.83
CA LEU A 208 4.46 -14.63 -18.39
C LEU A 208 3.82 -15.93 -17.95
N TYR A 209 4.16 -16.33 -16.73
CA TYR A 209 3.63 -17.53 -16.10
C TYR A 209 2.14 -17.39 -15.76
N THR A 210 1.34 -18.26 -16.36
CA THR A 210 -0.09 -18.43 -16.14
C THR A 210 -0.42 -19.77 -15.49
N SER A 211 0.56 -20.67 -15.26
CA SER A 211 0.27 -22.05 -14.80
C SER A 211 -0.68 -22.73 -15.81
N ASP A 212 -1.63 -23.52 -15.31
CA ASP A 212 -2.80 -24.12 -15.95
C ASP A 212 -4.01 -23.18 -16.12
N GLN A 213 -3.91 -21.88 -15.78
CA GLN A 213 -5.02 -20.94 -15.96
C GLN A 213 -5.31 -20.65 -17.43
N LYS A 214 -6.55 -20.91 -17.84
CA LYS A 214 -7.07 -20.53 -19.15
C LYS A 214 -7.62 -19.10 -19.12
N LEU A 215 -6.90 -18.18 -19.74
CA LEU A 215 -7.32 -16.80 -19.88
C LEU A 215 -8.41 -16.64 -20.96
N LYS A 216 -9.40 -15.80 -20.69
CA LYS A 216 -10.54 -15.57 -21.60
C LYS A 216 -10.30 -14.50 -22.67
N GLY A 217 -9.09 -13.97 -22.77
CA GLY A 217 -8.74 -12.96 -23.75
C GLY A 217 -7.25 -12.63 -23.76
N ASN A 218 -6.88 -11.77 -24.70
CA ASN A 218 -5.48 -11.52 -25.06
C ASN A 218 -5.01 -10.09 -24.78
N SER A 219 -5.80 -9.27 -24.10
CA SER A 219 -5.35 -7.94 -23.67
C SER A 219 -4.74 -7.94 -22.27
N ALA A 220 -4.06 -6.86 -21.90
CA ALA A 220 -3.41 -6.67 -20.60
C ALA A 220 -4.39 -6.71 -19.39
N LYS A 221 -5.71 -6.81 -19.63
CA LYS A 221 -6.68 -7.13 -18.56
C LYS A 221 -6.61 -8.58 -18.08
N TYR A 222 -6.11 -9.49 -18.90
CA TYR A 222 -6.16 -10.93 -18.67
C TYR A 222 -4.82 -11.40 -18.11
N THR A 223 -4.78 -11.62 -16.79
CA THR A 223 -3.63 -12.13 -16.05
C THR A 223 -3.98 -13.44 -15.34
N ARG A 224 -2.98 -14.14 -14.78
CA ARG A 224 -3.21 -15.37 -14.00
C ARG A 224 -4.18 -15.16 -12.83
N GLN A 225 -4.10 -14.01 -12.16
CA GLN A 225 -4.99 -13.65 -11.05
C GLN A 225 -6.31 -13.01 -11.50
N ASN A 226 -6.42 -12.58 -12.77
CA ASN A 226 -7.64 -12.06 -13.37
C ASN A 226 -7.97 -12.74 -14.72
N PRO A 227 -8.19 -14.08 -14.75
CA PRO A 227 -8.32 -14.84 -15.99
C PRO A 227 -9.57 -14.48 -16.80
N ASN A 228 -10.60 -13.93 -16.14
CA ASN A 228 -11.83 -13.48 -16.76
C ASN A 228 -11.77 -12.03 -17.28
N GLY A 229 -10.69 -11.28 -16.99
CA GLY A 229 -10.59 -9.85 -17.31
C GLY A 229 -11.63 -9.00 -16.60
N GLY A 230 -12.03 -9.40 -15.38
CA GLY A 230 -12.99 -8.68 -14.55
C GLY A 230 -12.45 -7.31 -14.14
N ARG A 231 -13.32 -6.30 -14.09
CA ARG A 231 -12.90 -4.92 -13.81
C ARG A 231 -12.96 -4.60 -12.32
N ARG A 232 -11.92 -3.95 -11.82
CA ARG A 232 -11.76 -3.48 -10.43
C ARG A 232 -11.34 -2.02 -10.46
N GLY A 233 -12.31 -1.12 -10.30
CA GLY A 233 -12.13 0.30 -10.60
C GLY A 233 -11.63 0.54 -12.02
N LEU A 234 -10.50 1.23 -12.15
CA LEU A 234 -9.81 1.53 -13.41
C LEU A 234 -8.34 1.10 -13.35
N GLU A 235 -8.02 0.13 -12.49
CA GLU A 235 -6.71 -0.49 -12.42
C GLU A 235 -6.40 -1.31 -13.68
N CYS A 236 -5.15 -1.27 -14.15
CA CYS A 236 -4.65 -2.22 -15.14
C CYS A 236 -4.12 -3.49 -14.44
N PRO A 237 -4.77 -4.66 -14.62
CA PRO A 237 -4.37 -5.89 -13.92
C PRO A 237 -2.94 -6.35 -14.22
N GLU A 238 -2.48 -6.20 -15.47
CA GLU A 238 -1.10 -6.51 -15.82
C GLU A 238 -0.12 -5.56 -15.11
N GLU A 239 -0.37 -4.25 -15.09
CA GLU A 239 0.51 -3.33 -14.36
C GLU A 239 0.60 -3.69 -12.86
N ARG A 240 -0.51 -4.09 -12.24
CA ARG A 240 -0.49 -4.58 -10.85
C ARG A 240 0.44 -5.80 -10.70
N ASP A 241 0.24 -6.82 -11.54
CA ASP A 241 0.91 -8.13 -11.44
C ASP A 241 2.39 -8.10 -11.88
N TYR A 242 2.83 -7.08 -12.60
CA TYR A 242 4.22 -6.97 -13.08
C TYR A 242 4.93 -5.74 -12.52
N TYR A 243 6.09 -6.00 -11.94
CA TYR A 243 7.00 -4.98 -11.48
C TYR A 243 8.46 -5.35 -11.82
N PRO A 244 9.25 -4.41 -12.40
CA PRO A 244 8.82 -3.14 -12.98
C PRO A 244 7.90 -3.32 -14.19
N TYR A 245 6.99 -2.38 -14.41
CA TYR A 245 6.05 -2.49 -15.53
C TYR A 245 6.75 -2.11 -16.85
N TRP A 246 6.63 -2.98 -17.85
CA TRP A 246 7.34 -2.84 -19.13
C TRP A 246 6.79 -1.73 -20.04
N ARG A 247 5.70 -1.08 -19.63
CA ARG A 247 5.02 0.01 -20.34
C ARG A 247 4.89 1.22 -19.41
N PRO A 248 4.70 2.46 -19.90
CA PRO A 248 4.43 3.60 -19.04
C PRO A 248 3.38 3.34 -17.94
N GLN A 249 3.83 3.44 -16.69
CA GLN A 249 2.99 3.45 -15.50
C GLN A 249 2.82 4.87 -14.95
N PRO A 250 1.75 5.15 -14.19
CA PRO A 250 1.55 6.43 -13.52
C PRO A 250 2.19 6.49 -12.14
N TRP A 251 2.66 5.37 -11.61
CA TRP A 251 3.21 5.23 -10.26
C TRP A 251 4.72 5.49 -10.25
N ARG A 252 5.17 6.24 -9.24
CA ARG A 252 6.58 6.46 -8.91
C ARG A 252 7.00 5.49 -7.82
N ASP A 253 8.19 4.93 -7.99
CA ASP A 253 8.73 3.95 -7.04
C ASP A 253 9.45 4.68 -5.89
N ILE A 254 9.09 4.35 -4.65
CA ILE A 254 9.74 4.89 -3.45
C ILE A 254 10.81 3.91 -3.00
N ALA A 255 10.39 2.68 -2.72
CA ALA A 255 11.26 1.63 -2.23
C ALA A 255 10.75 0.24 -2.66
N VAL A 256 11.69 -0.71 -2.75
CA VAL A 256 11.42 -2.12 -3.00
C VAL A 256 12.07 -2.94 -1.89
N LEU A 257 11.25 -3.52 -1.01
CA LEU A 257 11.75 -4.32 0.10
C LEU A 257 11.70 -5.80 -0.27
N VAL A 258 12.85 -6.45 -0.30
CA VAL A 258 13.01 -7.77 -0.90
C VAL A 258 13.38 -8.83 0.12
N SER A 259 13.02 -10.08 -0.16
CA SER A 259 13.56 -11.26 0.53
C SER A 259 14.95 -11.67 0.05
N ASN A 260 15.40 -11.16 -1.11
CA ASN A 260 16.69 -11.46 -1.73
C ASN A 260 17.29 -10.15 -2.29
N ILE A 261 18.31 -9.61 -1.62
CA ILE A 261 18.93 -8.33 -1.96
C ILE A 261 19.61 -8.32 -3.33
N THR A 262 19.94 -9.49 -3.89
CA THR A 262 20.57 -9.59 -5.21
C THR A 262 19.70 -9.01 -6.34
N TYR A 263 18.39 -8.82 -6.12
CA TYR A 263 17.48 -8.19 -7.08
C TYR A 263 17.49 -6.67 -7.04
N CYS A 264 18.12 -6.05 -6.02
CA CYS A 264 18.07 -4.61 -5.85
C CYS A 264 18.67 -3.85 -7.03
N GLN A 265 19.80 -4.31 -7.56
CA GLN A 265 20.41 -3.72 -8.75
C GLN A 265 19.41 -3.72 -9.92
N HIS A 266 18.72 -4.85 -10.15
CA HIS A 266 17.72 -4.94 -11.21
C HIS A 266 16.61 -3.89 -11.04
N TYR A 267 16.00 -3.78 -9.85
CA TYR A 267 14.91 -2.81 -9.63
C TYR A 267 15.36 -1.36 -9.74
N GLN A 268 16.55 -1.05 -9.20
CA GLN A 268 17.15 0.28 -9.29
C GLN A 268 17.45 0.67 -10.73
N GLU A 269 17.95 -0.28 -11.54
CA GLU A 269 18.32 -0.07 -12.94
C GLU A 269 17.17 -0.17 -13.93
N THR A 270 16.00 -0.71 -13.56
CA THR A 270 14.87 -0.92 -14.49
C THR A 270 13.59 -0.19 -14.09
N SER A 271 13.57 0.47 -12.92
CA SER A 271 12.49 1.37 -12.54
C SER A 271 12.29 2.48 -13.58
N GLN A 272 11.03 2.82 -13.85
CA GLN A 272 10.69 3.95 -14.72
C GLN A 272 11.08 5.31 -14.11
N ASN A 273 11.40 5.37 -12.82
CA ASN A 273 11.91 6.62 -12.24
C ASN A 273 13.19 7.11 -12.95
N VAL A 274 14.02 6.18 -13.41
CA VAL A 274 15.32 6.47 -14.06
C VAL A 274 15.42 6.00 -15.51
N ASN A 275 14.46 5.18 -15.97
CA ASN A 275 14.44 4.68 -17.35
C ASN A 275 13.31 5.24 -18.19
N ASP A 276 13.67 5.51 -19.43
CA ASP A 276 12.74 5.73 -20.52
C ASP A 276 12.03 4.41 -20.90
N VAL A 277 10.73 4.48 -21.14
CA VAL A 277 9.92 3.30 -21.48
C VAL A 277 9.27 3.47 -22.85
N GLY A 278 9.58 2.55 -23.75
CA GLY A 278 9.02 2.48 -25.09
C GLY A 278 7.61 1.86 -25.10
N TYR A 279 6.73 2.37 -25.96
CA TYR A 279 5.40 1.83 -26.17
C TYR A 279 4.88 2.11 -27.58
N CYS A 280 3.93 1.29 -28.04
CA CYS A 280 3.26 1.54 -29.31
C CYS A 280 2.08 2.51 -29.12
N ASP A 281 2.05 3.61 -29.88
CA ASP A 281 0.93 4.56 -29.90
C ASP A 281 -0.13 4.09 -30.91
N CYS A 282 -1.12 3.35 -30.41
CA CYS A 282 -2.18 2.75 -31.23
C CYS A 282 -3.49 3.52 -31.13
N THR A 283 -3.62 4.60 -31.91
CA THR A 283 -4.79 5.48 -31.86
C THR A 283 -6.12 4.82 -32.22
N SER A 284 -6.09 3.72 -32.98
CA SER A 284 -7.25 2.92 -33.41
C SER A 284 -7.34 1.53 -32.76
N ALA A 285 -6.65 1.29 -31.65
CA ALA A 285 -6.71 0.00 -30.97
C ALA A 285 -8.10 -0.29 -30.39
N SER A 286 -8.52 -1.56 -30.47
CA SER A 286 -9.79 -2.05 -29.94
C SER A 286 -9.66 -3.49 -29.46
N ASN A 287 -10.69 -4.05 -28.82
CA ASN A 287 -10.70 -5.45 -28.38
C ASN A 287 -10.42 -6.45 -29.52
N ASN A 288 -10.78 -6.09 -30.77
CA ASN A 288 -10.56 -6.93 -31.96
C ASN A 288 -9.27 -6.56 -32.72
N ASN A 289 -8.62 -5.46 -32.36
CA ASN A 289 -7.36 -5.01 -32.94
C ASN A 289 -6.45 -4.46 -31.83
N LEU A 290 -5.84 -5.37 -31.08
CA LEU A 290 -5.03 -5.00 -29.92
C LEU A 290 -3.72 -4.29 -30.34
N CYS A 291 -3.30 -3.35 -29.51
CA CYS A 291 -2.06 -2.61 -29.62
C CYS A 291 -0.87 -3.54 -29.34
N PRO A 292 0.09 -3.66 -30.27
CA PRO A 292 1.27 -4.51 -30.08
C PRO A 292 2.19 -4.02 -28.96
N ILE A 293 2.89 -4.95 -28.32
CA ILE A 293 3.83 -4.66 -27.22
C ILE A 293 5.28 -4.45 -27.66
N SER A 294 5.60 -4.74 -28.93
CA SER A 294 6.96 -4.65 -29.48
C SER A 294 7.05 -3.61 -30.58
N GLN A 295 8.22 -3.00 -30.74
CA GLN A 295 8.49 -2.02 -31.80
C GLN A 295 8.25 -2.60 -33.19
N ALA A 296 8.69 -3.84 -33.44
CA ALA A 296 8.44 -4.53 -34.70
C ALA A 296 6.94 -4.76 -34.96
N GLY A 297 6.20 -5.20 -33.94
CA GLY A 297 4.74 -5.38 -34.05
C GLY A 297 4.02 -4.05 -34.27
N CYS A 298 4.50 -2.99 -33.63
CA CYS A 298 3.99 -1.64 -33.79
C CYS A 298 4.11 -1.15 -35.24
N ALA A 299 5.31 -1.25 -35.81
CA ALA A 299 5.60 -0.89 -37.19
C ALA A 299 4.80 -1.74 -38.19
N ALA A 300 4.67 -3.05 -37.93
CA ALA A 300 3.91 -3.96 -38.79
C ALA A 300 2.41 -3.60 -38.89
N LYS A 301 1.85 -2.96 -37.85
CA LYS A 301 0.47 -2.45 -37.86
C LYS A 301 0.35 -1.00 -38.33
N GLY A 302 1.44 -0.38 -38.79
CA GLY A 302 1.46 1.02 -39.22
C GLY A 302 1.33 2.03 -38.08
N TYR A 303 1.54 1.62 -36.83
CA TYR A 303 1.53 2.50 -35.67
C TYR A 303 2.93 3.07 -35.41
N THR A 304 2.98 4.14 -34.60
CA THR A 304 4.23 4.80 -34.23
C THR A 304 4.72 4.29 -32.89
N TRP A 305 5.97 3.83 -32.82
CA TRP A 305 6.63 3.55 -31.56
C TRP A 305 7.07 4.87 -30.91
N ARG A 306 6.69 5.07 -29.65
CA ARG A 306 7.03 6.26 -28.86
C ARG A 306 7.78 5.84 -27.60
N THR A 307 8.47 6.80 -27.01
CA THR A 307 9.15 6.64 -25.73
C THR A 307 8.60 7.66 -24.76
N ARG A 308 8.25 7.20 -23.55
CA ARG A 308 7.99 8.08 -22.42
C ARG A 308 9.28 8.21 -21.62
N SER A 309 9.68 9.44 -21.33
CA SER A 309 10.85 9.69 -20.51
C SER A 309 10.68 9.16 -19.09
N ALA A 310 11.82 8.91 -18.44
CA ALA A 310 11.89 8.61 -17.02
C ALA A 310 11.04 9.59 -16.18
N LEU A 311 10.41 9.09 -15.11
CA LEU A 311 9.53 9.88 -14.26
C LEU A 311 10.28 10.88 -13.36
N GLY A 312 11.60 10.72 -13.20
CA GLY A 312 12.41 11.49 -12.27
C GLY A 312 12.31 10.98 -10.84
N GLY A 313 12.94 11.69 -9.89
CA GLY A 313 12.93 11.35 -8.46
C GLY A 313 14.06 10.41 -8.01
N GLY A 314 14.84 9.85 -8.94
CA GLY A 314 15.93 8.91 -8.65
C GLY A 314 15.44 7.45 -8.60
N ALA A 315 16.39 6.51 -8.60
CA ALA A 315 16.08 5.09 -8.49
C ALA A 315 15.40 4.80 -7.13
N PRO A 316 14.49 3.82 -7.06
CA PRO A 316 13.89 3.45 -5.78
C PRO A 316 14.95 2.95 -4.81
N GLU A 317 14.74 3.20 -3.53
CA GLU A 317 15.50 2.53 -2.49
C GLU A 317 15.23 1.01 -2.55
N CYS A 318 16.22 0.20 -2.20
CA CYS A 318 16.03 -1.24 -2.16
C CYS A 318 16.79 -1.86 -1.00
N HIS A 319 16.05 -2.53 -0.13
CA HIS A 319 16.52 -3.02 1.17
C HIS A 319 15.91 -4.39 1.45
N TYR A 320 16.43 -5.09 2.45
CA TYR A 320 15.75 -6.27 2.96
C TYR A 320 14.39 -5.90 3.55
N HIS A 321 13.39 -6.74 3.31
CA HIS A 321 12.13 -6.63 4.04
C HIS A 321 12.31 -7.13 5.49
N PRO A 322 11.78 -6.41 6.51
CA PRO A 322 11.79 -6.87 7.89
C PRO A 322 11.25 -8.30 8.05
N PHE A 323 11.88 -9.13 8.88
CA PHE A 323 11.46 -10.53 8.96
C PHE A 323 10.04 -10.65 9.54
N SER A 324 9.13 -11.20 8.74
CA SER A 324 7.76 -11.51 9.14
C SER A 324 7.51 -13.01 9.02
N ARG A 325 6.95 -13.59 10.09
CA ARG A 325 6.59 -15.01 10.13
C ARG A 325 5.27 -15.26 9.41
N ASN A 326 5.12 -16.43 8.79
CA ASN A 326 3.86 -16.87 8.19
C ASN A 326 2.72 -16.87 9.22
N ASN A 327 1.55 -16.45 8.75
CA ASN A 327 0.31 -16.26 9.51
C ASN A 327 0.49 -15.38 10.76
N HIS A 328 1.31 -14.34 10.65
CA HIS A 328 1.54 -13.38 11.73
C HIS A 328 1.21 -11.95 11.28
N LEU A 329 0.13 -11.40 11.82
CA LEU A 329 -0.28 -10.00 11.63
C LEU A 329 0.12 -9.17 12.85
N GLY A 330 1.43 -9.14 13.12
CA GLY A 330 1.99 -8.53 14.32
C GLY A 330 3.36 -7.91 14.04
N ASN A 331 4.08 -7.61 15.12
CA ASN A 331 5.40 -7.01 15.02
C ASN A 331 6.40 -7.99 14.39
N THR A 332 7.28 -7.43 13.56
CA THR A 332 8.39 -8.05 12.86
C THR A 332 9.71 -7.75 13.56
N ILE A 333 10.74 -8.52 13.21
CA ILE A 333 12.12 -8.24 13.62
C ILE A 333 12.72 -7.35 12.52
N GLN A 334 13.26 -6.19 12.93
CA GLN A 334 13.98 -5.32 12.00
C GLN A 334 15.33 -5.96 11.67
N VAL A 335 15.75 -5.79 10.42
CA VAL A 335 16.99 -6.36 9.89
C VAL A 335 17.86 -5.25 9.31
N ASP A 336 19.17 -5.44 9.34
CA ASP A 336 20.14 -4.56 8.69
C ASP A 336 20.24 -4.82 7.17
N ASP A 337 21.15 -4.11 6.51
CA ASP A 337 21.40 -4.21 5.07
C ASP A 337 21.93 -5.60 4.65
N ASP A 338 22.47 -6.38 5.58
CA ASP A 338 22.90 -7.77 5.38
C ASP A 338 21.76 -8.77 5.66
N GLY A 339 20.62 -8.28 6.13
CA GLY A 339 19.43 -9.06 6.45
C GLY A 339 19.49 -9.70 7.85
N GLU A 340 20.49 -9.36 8.66
CA GLU A 340 20.63 -9.87 10.02
C GLU A 340 19.78 -9.07 11.01
N PRO A 341 19.22 -9.69 12.06
CA PRO A 341 18.48 -8.98 13.08
C PRO A 341 19.33 -7.87 13.71
N THR A 342 18.80 -6.65 13.77
CA THR A 342 19.48 -5.55 14.47
C THR A 342 19.56 -5.87 15.97
N ALA A 343 20.76 -5.76 16.58
CA ALA A 343 21.10 -6.31 17.91
C ALA A 343 20.26 -5.80 19.10
N GLU A 344 19.37 -4.83 18.89
CA GLU A 344 18.57 -4.13 19.92
C GLU A 344 17.04 -4.22 19.69
N SER A 345 16.56 -4.84 18.61
CA SER A 345 15.16 -4.69 18.20
C SER A 345 14.18 -5.43 19.10
N GLN A 346 13.50 -4.69 19.99
CA GLN A 346 12.13 -5.06 20.35
C GLN A 346 11.33 -5.24 19.05
N PRO A 347 10.49 -6.27 18.92
CA PRO A 347 9.68 -6.43 17.72
C PRO A 347 8.82 -5.18 17.50
N GLU A 348 8.89 -4.61 16.30
CA GLU A 348 8.09 -3.46 15.86
C GLU A 348 7.28 -3.82 14.62
N THR A 349 6.25 -3.07 14.29
CA THR A 349 5.53 -3.31 13.03
C THR A 349 6.44 -3.01 11.84
N ALA A 350 6.32 -3.83 10.79
CA ALA A 350 7.08 -3.66 9.56
C ALA A 350 6.84 -2.25 9.01
N HIS A 351 7.93 -1.53 8.73
CA HIS A 351 7.84 -0.14 8.32
C HIS A 351 8.97 0.26 7.37
N PHE A 352 8.76 1.39 6.70
CA PHE A 352 9.74 2.10 5.89
C PHE A 352 9.55 3.60 6.11
N ASP A 353 10.65 4.31 6.32
CA ASP A 353 10.62 5.74 6.58
C ASP A 353 10.81 6.53 5.28
N TRP A 354 9.72 7.07 4.75
CA TRP A 354 9.71 7.78 3.47
C TRP A 354 9.88 9.29 3.63
N ILE A 355 10.85 9.89 2.96
CA ILE A 355 10.96 11.35 2.84
C ILE A 355 10.04 11.85 1.73
N ILE A 356 9.07 12.71 2.05
CA ILE A 356 8.15 13.26 1.07
C ILE A 356 8.91 14.07 0.01
N PRO A 357 8.83 13.70 -1.28
CA PRO A 357 9.73 14.25 -2.30
C PRO A 357 9.22 15.60 -2.85
N GLU A 358 10.12 16.41 -3.39
CA GLU A 358 9.81 17.77 -3.90
C GLU A 358 8.84 17.72 -5.08
N GLU A 359 8.89 16.70 -5.93
CA GLU A 359 7.95 16.54 -7.03
C GLU A 359 6.51 16.26 -6.57
N ALA A 360 6.27 15.87 -5.31
CA ALA A 360 4.91 15.72 -4.78
C ALA A 360 4.32 17.05 -4.29
N LYS A 361 5.12 18.11 -4.22
CA LYS A 361 4.74 19.42 -3.70
C LYS A 361 3.48 20.00 -4.33
N ASN A 362 2.57 20.49 -3.47
CA ASN A 362 1.31 21.12 -3.83
C ASN A 362 0.41 20.24 -4.72
N LYS A 363 0.54 18.92 -4.56
CA LYS A 363 -0.24 17.91 -5.27
C LYS A 363 -1.05 17.09 -4.29
N GLN A 364 -2.07 16.47 -4.85
CA GLN A 364 -2.85 15.45 -4.18
C GLN A 364 -2.36 14.09 -4.64
N CYS A 365 -2.11 13.19 -3.69
CA CYS A 365 -1.41 11.94 -3.93
C CYS A 365 -2.08 10.76 -3.23
N VAL A 366 -1.76 9.57 -3.71
CA VAL A 366 -2.16 8.29 -3.13
C VAL A 366 -0.92 7.39 -3.01
N LEU A 367 -0.81 6.68 -1.89
CA LEU A 367 0.24 5.69 -1.65
C LEU A 367 -0.31 4.30 -1.97
N ARG A 368 0.52 3.45 -2.57
CA ARG A 368 0.22 2.05 -2.88
C ARG A 368 1.35 1.16 -2.36
N LEU A 369 0.96 0.09 -1.69
CA LEU A 369 1.81 -1.06 -1.42
C LEU A 369 1.43 -2.19 -2.36
N ARG A 370 2.39 -2.79 -3.05
CA ARG A 370 2.23 -4.07 -3.76
C ARG A 370 3.09 -5.11 -3.10
N TYR A 371 2.48 -6.22 -2.70
CA TYR A 371 3.15 -7.34 -2.09
C TYR A 371 3.09 -8.52 -3.05
N ASN A 372 4.20 -8.75 -3.76
CA ASN A 372 4.40 -9.91 -4.60
C ASN A 372 5.00 -11.01 -3.76
N MET A 373 4.43 -12.20 -3.82
CA MET A 373 4.95 -13.37 -3.13
C MET A 373 4.96 -14.57 -4.05
N SER A 374 5.95 -15.44 -3.88
CA SER A 374 6.08 -16.75 -4.51
C SER A 374 6.63 -17.75 -3.51
N THR A 375 6.27 -19.02 -3.66
CA THR A 375 6.80 -20.09 -2.79
C THR A 375 8.30 -20.34 -3.05
N LYS A 376 9.06 -20.67 -2.00
CA LYS A 376 10.42 -21.27 -2.10
C LYS A 376 10.42 -22.78 -1.99
N ASP A 377 9.25 -23.41 -1.91
CA ASP A 377 9.13 -24.86 -1.69
C ASP A 377 9.73 -25.68 -2.85
N TYR A 378 10.09 -25.05 -3.97
CA TYR A 378 10.68 -25.70 -5.14
C TYR A 378 11.80 -24.84 -5.73
N ASP A 379 12.97 -25.44 -6.01
CA ASP A 379 14.18 -24.73 -6.43
C ASP A 379 14.00 -23.86 -7.67
N ASN A 380 13.16 -24.27 -8.63
CA ASN A 380 12.90 -23.48 -9.84
C ASN A 380 11.85 -22.36 -9.65
N HIS A 381 11.21 -22.24 -8.47
CA HIS A 381 10.33 -21.11 -8.09
C HIS A 381 11.10 -19.91 -7.57
N ALA A 382 12.42 -20.02 -7.46
CA ALA A 382 13.28 -18.87 -7.27
C ALA A 382 13.08 -17.85 -8.41
N PHE A 383 12.85 -16.60 -8.03
CA PHE A 383 13.10 -15.47 -8.92
C PHE A 383 14.58 -15.54 -9.37
N ALA A 384 14.86 -15.10 -10.59
CA ALA A 384 16.12 -15.37 -11.27
C ALA A 384 17.39 -15.08 -10.45
N GLU A 385 18.34 -16.00 -10.52
CA GLU A 385 19.74 -15.68 -10.20
C GLU A 385 20.25 -14.56 -11.15
N PRO A 386 21.15 -13.67 -10.71
CA PRO A 386 21.51 -12.40 -11.37
C PRO A 386 22.06 -12.46 -12.82
N ASN A 387 22.14 -13.63 -13.45
CA ASN A 387 22.77 -13.84 -14.77
C ASN A 387 21.85 -14.52 -15.80
N THR A 388 20.56 -14.69 -15.54
CA THR A 388 19.59 -15.18 -16.54
C THR A 388 18.72 -14.04 -17.04
N VAL A 389 18.47 -14.00 -18.36
CA VAL A 389 17.66 -12.96 -19.03
C VAL A 389 16.15 -13.10 -18.72
N SER A 390 15.77 -14.06 -17.87
CA SER A 390 14.39 -14.39 -17.52
C SER A 390 14.22 -14.41 -16.01
N ILE A 391 13.51 -13.42 -15.48
CA ILE A 391 13.15 -13.31 -14.06
C ILE A 391 12.04 -14.32 -13.74
N GLY A 392 12.35 -15.30 -12.89
CA GLY A 392 11.37 -16.21 -12.30
C GLY A 392 10.65 -17.11 -13.31
N PHE A 393 9.52 -17.66 -12.87
CA PHE A 393 8.62 -18.45 -13.71
C PHE A 393 8.14 -17.64 -14.92
N ASP A 394 8.52 -18.08 -16.13
CA ASP A 394 8.07 -17.50 -17.39
C ASP A 394 7.05 -18.40 -18.10
N SER A 395 6.55 -17.94 -19.24
CA SER A 395 5.61 -18.68 -20.08
C SER A 395 6.02 -20.11 -20.49
N SER A 396 7.31 -20.44 -20.49
CA SER A 396 7.86 -21.77 -20.80
C SER A 396 7.38 -22.83 -19.81
N TYR A 397 6.97 -22.42 -18.62
CA TYR A 397 6.45 -23.28 -17.56
C TYR A 397 4.91 -23.32 -17.52
N ASN A 398 4.23 -22.72 -18.50
CA ASN A 398 2.77 -22.81 -18.57
C ASN A 398 2.34 -24.23 -18.95
N CYS A 399 1.33 -24.74 -18.24
CA CYS A 399 0.76 -26.07 -18.46
C CYS A 399 -0.73 -25.97 -18.83
N PRO A 400 -1.08 -25.32 -19.96
CA PRO A 400 -2.47 -25.20 -20.36
C PRO A 400 -3.02 -26.57 -20.76
N TYR A 401 -4.30 -26.80 -20.44
CA TYR A 401 -5.01 -28.01 -20.86
C TYR A 401 -5.13 -28.06 -22.41
N VAL A 402 -4.63 -29.13 -23.04
CA VAL A 402 -4.61 -29.31 -24.49
C VAL A 402 -5.44 -30.53 -24.88
N THR A 403 -6.40 -30.39 -25.80
CA THR A 403 -7.06 -31.54 -26.45
C THR A 403 -6.49 -31.76 -27.85
N VAL A 404 -6.20 -33.02 -28.17
CA VAL A 404 -5.85 -33.47 -29.54
C VAL A 404 -7.08 -33.68 -30.41
N ASP A 405 -8.28 -33.72 -29.82
CA ASP A 405 -9.54 -33.83 -30.56
C ASP A 405 -10.03 -32.44 -31.00
N THR A 406 -9.92 -32.17 -32.30
CA THR A 406 -10.40 -30.91 -32.88
C THR A 406 -11.93 -30.77 -32.88
N SER A 407 -12.67 -31.87 -32.73
CA SER A 407 -14.13 -31.85 -32.60
C SER A 407 -14.59 -31.51 -31.17
N CYS A 408 -13.71 -31.69 -30.19
CA CYS A 408 -13.88 -31.23 -28.81
C CYS A 408 -13.59 -29.74 -28.63
N ARG A 409 -13.37 -28.99 -29.72
CA ARG A 409 -13.08 -27.56 -29.64
C ARG A 409 -14.37 -26.75 -29.70
N ASP A 410 -14.57 -25.84 -28.75
CA ASP A 410 -15.55 -24.77 -28.88
C ASP A 410 -15.20 -23.88 -30.09
N GLN A 411 -16.07 -22.92 -30.39
CA GLN A 411 -15.91 -21.99 -31.52
C GLN A 411 -14.61 -21.16 -31.47
N ASN A 412 -13.89 -21.19 -30.34
CA ASN A 412 -12.63 -20.49 -30.10
C ASN A 412 -11.42 -21.43 -30.08
N GLY A 413 -11.59 -22.72 -30.40
CA GLY A 413 -10.51 -23.71 -30.41
C GLY A 413 -10.29 -24.40 -29.06
N ASN A 414 -11.18 -24.24 -28.08
CA ASN A 414 -10.96 -24.72 -26.72
C ASN A 414 -11.56 -26.09 -26.42
N PRO A 415 -10.90 -26.97 -25.65
CA PRO A 415 -11.50 -28.20 -25.14
C PRO A 415 -12.79 -27.93 -24.34
N ASP A 416 -13.93 -28.44 -24.82
CA ASP A 416 -15.28 -28.37 -24.21
C ASP A 416 -15.95 -29.75 -24.13
N CYS A 417 -15.14 -30.80 -23.94
CA CYS A 417 -15.63 -32.15 -23.71
C CYS A 417 -15.68 -32.43 -22.21
N ASN A 418 -16.79 -33.01 -21.73
CA ASN A 418 -16.90 -33.51 -20.36
C ASN A 418 -15.66 -34.35 -20.03
N ALA A 419 -14.96 -34.00 -18.95
CA ALA A 419 -13.59 -34.38 -18.60
C ALA A 419 -13.28 -35.89 -18.46
N ALA A 420 -14.21 -36.78 -18.81
CA ALA A 420 -14.12 -38.20 -18.50
C ALA A 420 -13.85 -39.14 -19.69
N SER A 421 -13.74 -38.67 -20.95
CA SER A 421 -13.61 -39.64 -22.05
C SER A 421 -12.81 -39.24 -23.30
N SER A 422 -12.27 -38.02 -23.42
CA SER A 422 -11.68 -37.58 -24.70
C SER A 422 -10.52 -36.58 -24.60
N GLY A 423 -10.00 -36.31 -23.40
CA GLY A 423 -8.83 -35.44 -23.20
C GLY A 423 -7.53 -36.22 -23.17
N VAL A 424 -6.49 -35.72 -23.84
CA VAL A 424 -5.11 -36.15 -23.60
C VAL A 424 -4.58 -35.32 -22.43
N GLU A 425 -4.01 -35.97 -21.42
CA GLU A 425 -3.29 -35.29 -20.35
C GLU A 425 -2.17 -34.43 -20.99
N PRO A 426 -2.12 -33.10 -20.75
CA PRO A 426 -1.05 -32.27 -21.30
C PRO A 426 0.32 -32.85 -20.95
N ALA A 427 1.32 -32.74 -21.83
CA ALA A 427 2.64 -33.35 -21.60
C ALA A 427 3.32 -32.97 -20.27
N CYS A 428 2.94 -31.81 -19.70
CA CYS A 428 3.38 -31.31 -18.40
C CYS A 428 2.69 -31.95 -17.19
N TYR A 429 1.69 -32.81 -17.39
CA TYR A 429 1.00 -33.58 -16.33
C TYR A 429 1.75 -34.86 -15.95
N SER A 430 2.94 -35.11 -16.52
CA SER A 430 3.80 -36.21 -16.11
C SER A 430 4.03 -36.18 -14.60
N ALA A 431 3.98 -37.36 -13.96
CA ALA A 431 4.13 -37.47 -12.52
C ALA A 431 5.46 -36.83 -12.05
N LEU A 432 5.35 -35.97 -11.04
CA LEU A 432 6.47 -35.17 -10.54
C LEU A 432 7.45 -36.06 -9.75
N THR A 433 8.73 -35.68 -9.78
CA THR A 433 9.79 -36.20 -8.90
C THR A 433 10.15 -35.16 -7.83
N SER A 434 11.06 -35.48 -6.91
CA SER A 434 11.53 -34.54 -5.87
C SER A 434 12.19 -33.26 -6.40
N SER A 435 12.60 -33.23 -7.68
CA SER A 435 13.20 -32.06 -8.33
C SER A 435 12.22 -31.28 -9.22
N SER A 436 10.98 -31.73 -9.33
CA SER A 436 10.00 -31.20 -10.28
C SER A 436 9.17 -30.07 -9.66
N VAL A 437 8.77 -29.09 -10.47
CA VAL A 437 7.82 -28.06 -10.05
C VAL A 437 6.39 -28.41 -10.45
N PRO A 438 5.42 -28.30 -9.54
CA PRO A 438 4.00 -28.34 -9.86
C PRO A 438 3.58 -27.24 -10.86
N LEU A 439 3.23 -27.62 -12.09
CA LEU A 439 2.72 -26.69 -13.11
C LEU A 439 1.19 -26.69 -13.24
N GLN A 440 0.51 -27.56 -12.50
CA GLN A 440 -0.95 -27.70 -12.50
C GLN A 440 -1.51 -27.91 -11.10
N ASN A 441 -2.79 -27.62 -10.93
CA ASN A 441 -3.47 -27.91 -9.67
C ASN A 441 -3.54 -29.40 -9.38
N ARG A 442 -3.35 -29.74 -8.09
CA ARG A 442 -3.45 -31.10 -7.55
C ARG A 442 -2.64 -32.12 -8.37
N PRO A 443 -1.32 -31.90 -8.53
CA PRO A 443 -0.49 -32.81 -9.30
C PRO A 443 -0.35 -34.17 -8.59
N TYR A 444 0.09 -35.16 -9.35
CA TYR A 444 0.42 -36.49 -8.85
C TYR A 444 1.93 -36.70 -8.83
N VAL A 445 2.43 -37.39 -7.81
CA VAL A 445 3.85 -37.76 -7.69
C VAL A 445 4.04 -39.26 -7.64
N ASN A 446 5.16 -39.71 -8.23
CA ASN A 446 5.63 -41.08 -8.10
C ASN A 446 6.62 -41.12 -6.94
N LEU A 447 6.35 -41.94 -5.92
CA LEU A 447 7.26 -42.09 -4.79
C LEU A 447 8.33 -43.16 -5.02
N PHE A 448 8.03 -44.17 -5.84
CA PHE A 448 8.88 -45.34 -6.03
C PHE A 448 9.25 -45.50 -7.51
N GLU A 449 10.49 -45.90 -7.78
CA GLU A 449 11.01 -46.13 -9.14
C GLU A 449 10.21 -47.20 -9.89
N GLU A 450 9.72 -48.21 -9.16
CA GLU A 450 8.86 -49.29 -9.68
C GLU A 450 7.53 -48.76 -10.26
N ASP A 451 6.98 -47.69 -9.69
CA ASP A 451 5.75 -47.03 -10.20
C ASP A 451 6.02 -46.24 -11.49
N ILE A 452 7.25 -45.73 -11.65
CA ILE A 452 7.69 -45.02 -12.86
C ILE A 452 7.87 -46.01 -14.02
N LEU A 453 8.49 -47.15 -13.74
CA LEU A 453 8.83 -48.18 -14.74
C LEU A 453 7.63 -49.00 -15.19
N SER A 454 6.63 -49.18 -14.32
CA SER A 454 5.43 -49.98 -14.61
C SER A 454 4.34 -49.23 -15.38
N GLY A 455 4.36 -47.89 -15.41
CA GLY A 455 3.34 -47.05 -16.07
C GLY A 455 1.95 -47.04 -15.40
N ASP A 456 1.61 -48.11 -14.67
CA ASP A 456 0.36 -48.34 -13.94
C ASP A 456 0.51 -48.24 -12.40
N GLY A 457 1.64 -47.70 -11.93
CA GLY A 457 1.95 -47.54 -10.51
C GLY A 457 1.01 -46.62 -9.74
N PHE A 458 0.93 -46.81 -8.41
CA PHE A 458 0.06 -46.02 -7.55
C PHE A 458 0.64 -44.61 -7.34
N LYS A 459 -0.14 -43.57 -7.67
CA LYS A 459 0.30 -42.17 -7.57
C LYS A 459 -0.30 -41.47 -6.35
N LEU A 460 0.51 -40.68 -5.64
CA LEU A 460 0.01 -39.81 -4.58
C LEU A 460 -0.38 -38.44 -5.12
N GLY A 461 -1.59 -37.99 -4.82
CA GLY A 461 -2.03 -36.63 -5.14
C GLY A 461 -1.54 -35.63 -4.11
N LEU A 462 -0.94 -34.53 -4.56
CA LEU A 462 -0.56 -33.41 -3.69
C LEU A 462 -1.71 -32.40 -3.57
N ALA A 463 -1.93 -31.87 -2.37
CA ALA A 463 -2.94 -30.84 -2.11
C ALA A 463 -2.42 -29.43 -2.49
N ILE A 464 -1.95 -29.27 -3.73
CA ILE A 464 -1.35 -28.02 -4.22
C ILE A 464 -2.33 -27.26 -5.10
N ASN A 465 -2.37 -25.94 -4.90
CA ASN A 465 -3.06 -25.01 -5.76
C ASN A 465 -2.03 -24.10 -6.44
N THR A 466 -1.74 -24.35 -7.71
CA THR A 466 -0.76 -23.58 -8.50
C THR A 466 -1.22 -22.17 -8.83
N HIS A 467 -2.49 -21.85 -8.57
CA HIS A 467 -2.96 -20.47 -8.56
C HIS A 467 -2.48 -19.70 -7.32
N GLN A 468 -1.96 -20.40 -6.30
CA GLN A 468 -1.46 -19.82 -5.05
C GLN A 468 0.08 -19.84 -4.95
N THR A 469 0.80 -20.44 -5.90
CA THR A 469 2.29 -20.55 -5.85
C THR A 469 3.00 -19.22 -6.04
N GLY A 470 2.31 -18.23 -6.57
CA GLY A 470 2.68 -16.83 -6.42
C GLY A 470 1.47 -15.94 -6.56
N ARG A 471 1.46 -14.77 -5.93
CA ARG A 471 0.35 -13.81 -5.96
C ARG A 471 0.85 -12.40 -5.70
N THR A 472 0.18 -11.45 -6.32
CA THR A 472 0.27 -10.04 -5.97
C THR A 472 -0.94 -9.65 -5.13
N PHE A 473 -0.66 -9.03 -4.00
CA PHE A 473 -1.63 -8.36 -3.13
C PHE A 473 -1.33 -6.87 -3.14
N GLN A 474 -2.33 -6.05 -2.82
CA GLN A 474 -2.07 -4.62 -2.68
C GLN A 474 -3.03 -3.98 -1.70
N ASP A 475 -2.56 -2.92 -1.07
CA ASP A 475 -3.39 -1.96 -0.36
C ASP A 475 -2.99 -0.56 -0.76
N ARG A 476 -3.92 0.38 -0.66
CA ARG A 476 -3.71 1.77 -1.06
C ARG A 476 -4.23 2.68 0.02
N SER A 477 -3.47 3.73 0.32
CA SER A 477 -3.89 4.73 1.29
C SER A 477 -5.17 5.42 0.82
N TYR A 478 -5.81 6.13 1.73
CA TYR A 478 -6.63 7.27 1.32
C TYR A 478 -5.76 8.36 0.69
N VAL A 479 -6.39 9.18 -0.13
CA VAL A 479 -5.79 10.30 -0.79
C VAL A 479 -5.39 11.35 0.25
N PHE A 480 -4.15 11.80 0.15
CA PHE A 480 -3.55 12.83 0.99
C PHE A 480 -3.07 14.01 0.15
N GLU A 481 -2.81 15.14 0.79
CA GLU A 481 -2.23 16.32 0.17
C GLU A 481 -0.78 16.50 0.59
N VAL A 482 0.04 16.98 -0.32
CA VAL A 482 1.40 17.39 -0.02
C VAL A 482 1.49 18.90 -0.19
N GLN A 483 1.97 19.60 0.83
CA GLN A 483 2.02 21.06 0.87
C GLN A 483 3.44 21.58 1.13
N ASP A 484 3.66 22.83 0.74
CA ASP A 484 4.81 23.60 1.20
C ASP A 484 4.82 23.78 2.72
N LYS A 485 6.03 23.87 3.28
CA LYS A 485 6.22 24.21 4.69
C LYS A 485 5.62 25.60 4.98
N PRO A 486 5.00 25.83 6.15
CA PRO A 486 4.32 27.09 6.45
C PRO A 486 5.31 28.27 6.45
N PRO A 487 4.86 29.52 6.20
CA PRO A 487 5.75 30.68 6.06
C PRO A 487 6.68 30.97 7.24
N ASN A 488 6.29 30.57 8.46
CA ASN A 488 7.06 30.78 9.70
C ASN A 488 7.97 29.60 10.07
N TYR A 489 8.14 28.63 9.18
CA TYR A 489 9.04 27.49 9.41
C TYR A 489 10.51 27.91 9.28
N ASP A 490 11.36 27.51 10.22
CA ASP A 490 12.73 28.01 10.36
C ASP A 490 13.84 27.04 9.95
N GLY A 491 13.51 25.86 9.41
CA GLY A 491 14.46 24.96 8.76
C GLY A 491 14.74 23.62 9.45
N GLY A 492 14.22 23.36 10.65
CA GLY A 492 14.44 22.09 11.37
C GLY A 492 13.72 20.88 10.75
N SER A 493 14.30 19.68 10.78
CA SER A 493 13.67 18.50 10.15
C SER A 493 12.26 18.20 10.71
N ILE A 494 11.40 17.56 9.93
CA ILE A 494 10.00 17.27 10.31
C ILE A 494 9.78 15.76 10.33
N LEU A 495 9.44 15.20 11.48
CA LEU A 495 8.93 13.83 11.61
C LEU A 495 7.40 13.83 11.64
N ASN A 496 6.74 13.02 10.83
CA ASN A 496 5.28 12.87 10.90
C ASN A 496 4.90 11.86 11.98
N LEU A 497 3.99 12.28 12.85
CA LEU A 497 3.39 11.44 13.88
C LEU A 497 1.89 11.34 13.61
N GLY A 498 1.43 10.11 13.42
CA GLY A 498 0.04 9.81 13.12
C GLY A 498 -0.50 8.66 13.93
N LEU A 499 -1.49 7.98 13.34
CA LEU A 499 -2.17 6.84 13.94
C LEU A 499 -2.16 5.64 13.00
N ARG A 500 -2.03 4.47 13.59
CA ARG A 500 -2.39 3.20 12.96
C ARG A 500 -3.58 2.58 13.66
N GLY A 501 -4.23 1.63 12.99
CA GLY A 501 -5.31 0.86 13.61
C GLY A 501 -6.68 1.53 13.56
N ARG A 502 -7.66 0.87 14.21
CA ARG A 502 -9.04 1.37 14.37
C ARG A 502 -9.54 1.11 15.78
N ARG A 503 -10.55 1.88 16.20
CA ARG A 503 -11.16 1.75 17.53
C ARG A 503 -11.97 0.47 17.63
N GLY A 504 -11.81 -0.24 18.74
CA GLY A 504 -12.46 -1.51 19.02
C GLY A 504 -11.53 -2.43 19.79
N ASN A 505 -12.05 -3.58 20.23
CA ASN A 505 -11.22 -4.66 20.75
C ASN A 505 -10.54 -5.43 19.59
N ILE A 506 -9.53 -6.24 19.91
CA ILE A 506 -8.79 -7.04 18.91
C ILE A 506 -9.68 -7.84 17.94
N VAL A 507 -10.81 -8.43 18.37
CA VAL A 507 -11.69 -9.21 17.49
C VAL A 507 -12.45 -8.31 16.51
N GLN A 508 -12.83 -7.11 16.95
CA GLN A 508 -13.47 -6.09 16.13
C GLN A 508 -12.47 -5.43 15.18
N ALA A 509 -11.26 -5.17 15.66
CA ALA A 509 -10.17 -4.58 14.88
C ALA A 509 -9.65 -5.54 13.81
N TYR A 510 -9.53 -6.83 14.14
CA TYR A 510 -9.03 -7.87 13.25
C TYR A 510 -9.79 -7.90 11.91
N PRO A 511 -9.09 -8.00 10.78
CA PRO A 511 -7.66 -8.29 10.62
C PRO A 511 -6.73 -7.06 10.62
N ALA A 512 -7.26 -5.85 10.85
CA ALA A 512 -6.46 -4.69 11.20
C ALA A 512 -6.05 -4.72 12.69
N VAL A 513 -5.29 -3.71 13.13
CA VAL A 513 -4.84 -3.57 14.52
C VAL A 513 -5.69 -2.56 15.31
N GLU A 514 -5.63 -2.66 16.65
CA GLU A 514 -6.20 -1.66 17.57
C GLU A 514 -5.44 -0.32 17.42
N TYR A 515 -6.05 0.78 17.85
CA TYR A 515 -5.41 2.10 17.72
C TYR A 515 -4.09 2.19 18.47
N ASP A 516 -3.10 2.75 17.79
CA ASP A 516 -1.80 3.05 18.37
C ASP A 516 -1.21 4.31 17.71
N PHE A 517 -0.27 4.97 18.38
CA PHE A 517 0.51 6.04 17.77
C PHE A 517 1.58 5.45 16.86
N THR A 518 1.89 6.15 15.77
CA THR A 518 2.95 5.74 14.83
C THR A 518 3.78 6.96 14.42
N PRO A 519 5.11 6.94 14.66
CA PRO A 519 5.81 5.93 15.45
C PRO A 519 5.37 5.95 16.94
N SER A 520 5.48 4.82 17.63
CA SER A 520 5.20 4.73 19.08
C SER A 520 6.38 5.18 19.95
N GLU A 521 7.54 5.30 19.33
CA GLU A 521 8.75 5.93 19.85
C GLU A 521 9.26 6.87 18.76
N ALA A 522 9.12 8.17 19.00
CA ALA A 522 9.53 9.22 18.06
C ALA A 522 10.82 9.85 18.55
N GLU A 523 11.87 9.80 17.74
CA GLU A 523 13.14 10.47 18.05
C GLU A 523 13.33 11.72 17.19
N VAL A 524 13.66 12.84 17.82
CA VAL A 524 13.98 14.11 17.17
C VAL A 524 15.12 14.81 17.91
N THR A 525 15.75 15.79 17.27
CA THR A 525 16.77 16.64 17.89
C THR A 525 16.17 18.00 18.28
N GLU A 526 16.73 18.67 19.30
CA GLU A 526 16.38 20.06 19.61
C GLU A 526 16.40 20.94 18.35
N GLY A 527 15.38 21.79 18.20
CA GLY A 527 15.18 22.63 17.03
C GLY A 527 14.39 21.96 15.89
N ASN A 528 14.16 20.65 15.95
CA ASN A 528 13.37 19.93 14.94
C ASN A 528 11.88 19.90 15.30
N TYR A 529 11.07 19.44 14.36
CA TYR A 529 9.62 19.47 14.44
C TYR A 529 9.02 18.06 14.38
N ILE A 530 7.89 17.89 15.06
CA ILE A 530 6.98 16.78 14.79
C ILE A 530 5.70 17.37 14.20
N HIS A 531 5.26 16.83 13.07
CA HIS A 531 3.96 17.11 12.50
C HIS A 531 2.94 16.08 12.99
N ILE A 532 2.15 16.47 13.98
CA ILE A 532 1.15 15.64 14.65
C ILE A 532 -0.19 15.82 13.95
N GLN A 533 -0.76 14.73 13.45
CA GLN A 533 -2.10 14.73 12.88
C GLN A 533 -2.82 13.41 13.19
N PHE A 534 -4.11 13.53 13.49
CA PHE A 534 -4.97 12.40 13.83
C PHE A 534 -6.17 12.35 12.90
N HIS A 535 -6.64 11.14 12.66
CA HIS A 535 -7.83 10.85 11.87
C HIS A 535 -8.63 9.72 12.50
N GLY A 536 -9.95 9.91 12.59
CA GLY A 536 -10.94 8.95 13.04
C GLY A 536 -12.15 8.91 12.10
N SER A 537 -13.15 8.07 12.35
CA SER A 537 -14.27 7.86 11.43
C SER A 537 -15.65 7.99 12.08
N ASP A 538 -16.56 8.73 11.44
CA ASP A 538 -17.98 8.77 11.82
C ASP A 538 -18.82 7.73 11.04
N PHE A 539 -18.18 6.91 10.21
CA PHE A 539 -18.83 5.84 9.47
C PHE A 539 -18.97 4.56 10.29
N ASN A 540 -18.36 4.43 11.47
CA ASN A 540 -18.51 3.21 12.27
C ASN A 540 -19.98 2.86 12.54
N ALA A 541 -20.35 1.59 12.36
CA ALA A 541 -21.71 1.10 12.60
C ALA A 541 -22.14 1.29 14.06
N ALA A 542 -23.46 1.45 14.27
CA ALA A 542 -24.05 1.44 15.60
C ALA A 542 -23.97 0.01 16.21
N LYS A 543 -23.02 -0.22 17.11
CA LYS A 543 -22.83 -1.47 17.89
C LYS A 543 -23.35 -1.32 19.32
N ASN A 544 -22.82 -2.02 20.33
CA ASN A 544 -23.11 -1.75 21.75
C ASN A 544 -21.90 -1.12 22.44
N ALA A 545 -22.12 -0.29 23.47
CA ALA A 545 -21.05 0.49 24.14
C ALA A 545 -19.99 -0.39 24.84
N ASN A 546 -20.35 -1.61 25.24
CA ASN A 546 -19.52 -2.45 26.12
C ASN A 546 -18.36 -3.18 25.40
N ASN A 547 -18.26 -3.07 24.07
CA ASN A 547 -17.28 -3.80 23.26
C ASN A 547 -16.26 -2.84 22.64
N GLY A 548 -15.28 -2.36 23.43
CA GLY A 548 -14.12 -1.60 22.94
C GLY A 548 -14.41 -0.20 22.39
N GLU A 549 -15.61 0.34 22.63
CA GLU A 549 -16.03 1.71 22.30
C GLU A 549 -15.90 2.18 20.84
N GLY A 550 -15.67 1.28 19.87
CA GLY A 550 -15.58 1.59 18.43
C GLY A 550 -16.93 1.85 17.77
N TRP A 551 -17.56 2.97 18.11
CA TRP A 551 -18.94 3.35 17.75
C TRP A 551 -18.99 4.58 16.85
N LYS A 552 -20.21 4.93 16.38
CA LYS A 552 -20.46 6.19 15.67
C LYS A 552 -20.04 7.38 16.55
N PHE A 553 -19.31 8.33 15.99
CA PHE A 553 -18.78 9.54 16.66
C PHE A 553 -17.67 9.33 17.70
N SER A 554 -17.50 8.12 18.26
CA SER A 554 -16.53 7.89 19.33
C SER A 554 -15.11 7.63 18.85
N ASP A 555 -14.94 7.36 17.56
CA ASP A 555 -13.65 7.15 16.90
C ASP A 555 -12.89 8.47 16.78
N ARG A 556 -12.26 8.82 17.91
CA ARG A 556 -11.45 10.01 18.13
C ARG A 556 -10.25 9.61 18.96
N THR A 557 -9.16 10.33 18.72
CA THR A 557 -7.91 10.18 19.44
C THR A 557 -7.46 11.56 19.88
N ASN A 558 -7.03 11.66 21.12
CA ASN A 558 -6.38 12.84 21.66
C ASN A 558 -4.96 12.50 22.12
N MET A 559 -4.23 13.52 22.58
CA MET A 559 -2.89 13.36 23.09
C MET A 559 -2.76 14.18 24.37
N VAL A 560 -2.47 13.49 25.48
CA VAL A 560 -2.26 14.09 26.79
C VAL A 560 -1.02 13.49 27.45
N GLU A 561 -0.29 14.34 28.16
CA GLU A 561 0.95 13.99 28.84
C GLU A 561 0.72 13.09 30.05
N ILE A 562 1.63 12.14 30.27
CA ILE A 562 1.68 11.24 31.44
C ILE A 562 3.09 11.29 32.03
N SER A 563 3.20 11.08 33.34
CA SER A 563 4.50 11.07 34.04
C SER A 563 5.38 9.88 33.68
N ASP A 564 4.75 8.76 33.30
CA ASP A 564 5.44 7.48 33.10
C ASP A 564 4.60 6.58 32.17
N ARG A 565 5.26 5.87 31.25
CA ARG A 565 4.63 4.98 30.25
C ARG A 565 3.76 3.87 30.87
N HIS A 566 4.03 3.47 32.11
CA HIS A 566 3.25 2.49 32.88
C HIS A 566 1.97 3.08 33.49
N LYS A 567 1.76 4.39 33.45
CA LYS A 567 0.55 5.06 33.98
C LYS A 567 -0.51 5.21 32.89
N ASN A 568 -1.78 5.09 33.28
CA ASN A 568 -2.96 5.24 32.40
C ASN A 568 -3.81 6.45 32.80
N ILE A 569 -3.22 7.40 33.53
CA ILE A 569 -3.89 8.59 34.02
C ILE A 569 -3.06 9.79 33.56
N PRO A 570 -3.67 10.77 32.86
CA PRO A 570 -3.00 12.01 32.47
C PRO A 570 -2.47 12.78 33.67
N GLU A 571 -1.39 13.52 33.48
CA GLU A 571 -0.94 14.45 34.51
C GLU A 571 -1.97 15.55 34.77
N TYR A 572 -2.13 15.90 36.04
CA TYR A 572 -2.99 17.03 36.42
C TYR A 572 -2.28 18.34 36.08
N GLN A 573 -2.97 19.20 35.33
CA GLN A 573 -2.42 20.46 34.82
C GLN A 573 -3.11 21.65 35.51
N THR A 574 -2.34 22.61 36.00
CA THR A 574 -2.80 23.93 36.45
C THR A 574 -2.22 25.03 35.54
N ALA A 575 -2.78 26.24 35.61
CA ALA A 575 -2.22 27.39 34.89
C ALA A 575 -0.79 27.75 35.34
N GLU A 576 -0.37 27.25 36.51
CA GLU A 576 0.96 27.47 37.11
C GLU A 576 1.93 26.30 36.84
N THR A 577 1.45 25.14 36.37
CA THR A 577 2.29 23.96 36.10
C THR A 577 2.75 23.85 34.65
N CYS A 578 2.39 24.79 33.78
CA CYS A 578 2.92 24.79 32.42
C CYS A 578 4.39 25.23 32.46
N SER A 579 5.28 24.32 32.11
CA SER A 579 6.72 24.53 32.12
C SER A 579 7.33 24.28 30.75
N ASP A 580 8.49 24.87 30.48
CA ASP A 580 9.27 24.55 29.29
C ASP A 580 9.73 23.08 29.27
N SER A 581 9.58 22.34 30.37
CA SER A 581 9.85 20.89 30.49
C SER A 581 8.70 19.99 30.05
N ASP A 582 7.57 20.56 29.68
CA ASP A 582 6.38 19.78 29.34
C ASP A 582 6.37 19.43 27.85
N LEU A 583 5.66 18.36 27.47
CA LEU A 583 5.46 17.96 26.08
C LEU A 583 4.91 19.12 25.24
N PHE A 584 3.97 19.87 25.81
CA PHE A 584 3.42 21.08 25.23
C PHE A 584 3.61 22.25 26.20
N THR A 585 4.38 23.26 25.80
CA THR A 585 4.85 24.32 26.70
C THR A 585 3.79 25.37 27.04
N SER A 586 2.62 25.37 26.37
CA SER A 586 1.51 26.29 26.68
C SER A 586 0.22 25.57 27.01
N ILE A 587 -0.58 26.17 27.90
CA ILE A 587 -1.89 25.64 28.28
C ILE A 587 -2.85 25.59 27.08
N GLU A 588 -2.70 26.50 26.11
CA GLU A 588 -3.45 26.51 24.87
C GLU A 588 -3.15 25.27 24.02
N MET A 589 -1.87 24.90 23.86
CA MET A 589 -1.49 23.67 23.14
C MET A 589 -1.93 22.42 23.90
N LYS A 590 -1.73 22.37 25.22
CA LYS A 590 -2.24 21.26 26.04
C LYS A 590 -3.74 21.06 25.84
N LYS A 591 -4.53 22.14 25.89
CA LYS A 591 -5.97 22.09 25.63
C LYS A 591 -6.29 21.71 24.19
N LEU A 592 -5.54 22.21 23.20
CA LEU A 592 -5.74 21.90 21.79
C LEU A 592 -5.63 20.40 21.52
N PHE A 593 -4.57 19.75 22.02
CA PHE A 593 -4.34 18.30 21.83
C PHE A 593 -5.18 17.42 22.76
N ALA A 594 -5.54 17.91 23.97
CA ALA A 594 -6.42 17.18 24.88
C ALA A 594 -7.88 17.13 24.41
N TRP A 595 -8.40 18.27 23.94
CA TRP A 595 -9.79 18.43 23.49
C TRP A 595 -9.95 18.28 21.98
N VAL A 596 -8.86 18.24 21.23
CA VAL A 596 -8.85 17.98 19.78
C VAL A 596 -9.75 18.99 19.04
N GLN A 597 -9.61 20.28 19.38
CA GLN A 597 -10.45 21.39 18.89
C GLN A 597 -11.95 21.31 19.23
N GLN A 598 -12.38 20.39 20.10
CA GLN A 598 -13.73 20.43 20.65
C GLN A 598 -13.81 21.52 21.73
N ASP A 599 -14.82 22.39 21.66
CA ASP A 599 -15.13 23.32 22.75
C ASP A 599 -15.90 22.59 23.86
N PRO A 600 -15.28 22.36 25.05
CA PRO A 600 -15.95 21.67 26.14
C PRO A 600 -16.97 22.56 26.89
N THR A 601 -17.02 23.87 26.60
CA THR A 601 -17.85 24.86 27.30
C THR A 601 -19.18 25.15 26.59
N ASP A 602 -19.40 24.60 25.39
CA ASP A 602 -20.66 24.74 24.66
C ASP A 602 -21.79 23.96 25.37
N SER A 603 -22.42 24.61 26.34
CA SER A 603 -23.54 24.08 27.13
C SER A 603 -24.82 23.86 26.31
N THR A 604 -24.89 24.38 25.08
CA THR A 604 -26.05 24.20 24.20
C THR A 604 -25.97 22.91 23.37
N GLY A 605 -24.76 22.48 23.03
CA GLY A 605 -24.54 21.26 22.26
C GLY A 605 -23.86 20.11 23.01
N CYS A 606 -23.22 20.35 24.16
CA CYS A 606 -22.72 19.32 25.07
C CYS A 606 -23.72 19.07 26.21
N LEU A 607 -24.00 17.81 26.53
CA LEU A 607 -24.79 17.47 27.72
C LEU A 607 -23.93 17.59 29.00
N ASN A 608 -24.57 17.68 30.17
CA ASN A 608 -23.87 17.65 31.46
C ASN A 608 -23.28 16.24 31.71
N ILE A 609 -22.04 16.17 32.20
CA ILE A 609 -21.32 14.92 32.44
C ILE A 609 -22.05 13.94 33.35
N GLN A 610 -22.81 14.44 34.32
CA GLN A 610 -23.60 13.63 35.26
C GLN A 610 -24.76 12.89 34.58
N ASN A 611 -25.21 13.34 33.41
CA ASN A 611 -26.31 12.71 32.68
C ASN A 611 -25.84 11.51 31.83
N TYR A 612 -24.54 11.42 31.49
CA TYR A 612 -24.05 10.35 30.60
C TYR A 612 -24.01 8.97 31.26
N ASP A 613 -23.75 8.89 32.56
CA ASP A 613 -23.59 7.61 33.28
C ASP A 613 -24.93 6.95 33.63
N GLN A 614 -26.02 7.70 33.58
CA GLN A 614 -27.35 7.21 33.94
C GLN A 614 -28.06 6.45 32.80
N ASN A 615 -27.62 6.63 31.55
CA ASN A 615 -28.20 5.99 30.39
C ASN A 615 -27.07 5.50 29.44
N PRO A 616 -26.90 4.18 29.26
CA PRO A 616 -25.88 3.62 28.38
C PRO A 616 -25.92 4.14 26.93
N ASN A 617 -27.08 4.63 26.46
CA ASN A 617 -27.21 5.24 25.14
C ASN A 617 -26.55 6.62 25.05
N ASP A 618 -26.47 7.35 26.16
CA ASP A 618 -25.90 8.71 26.23
C ASP A 618 -24.36 8.68 26.27
N GLN A 619 -23.74 7.51 26.47
CA GLN A 619 -22.29 7.32 26.28
C GLN A 619 -21.87 7.49 24.81
N ASN A 620 -22.78 7.22 23.87
CA ASN A 620 -22.50 7.21 22.42
C ASN A 620 -23.19 8.36 21.67
N THR A 621 -23.83 9.29 22.37
CA THR A 621 -24.43 10.46 21.73
C THR A 621 -23.35 11.42 21.23
N TYR A 622 -23.61 12.07 20.10
CA TYR A 622 -22.77 13.15 19.57
C TYR A 622 -22.59 14.28 20.60
N LYS A 623 -23.58 14.46 21.50
CA LYS A 623 -23.51 15.46 22.57
C LYS A 623 -22.61 15.05 23.76
N ASN A 624 -21.95 13.89 23.72
CA ASN A 624 -21.02 13.46 24.76
C ASN A 624 -19.62 14.02 24.52
N CYS A 625 -19.46 15.28 24.94
CA CYS A 625 -18.21 16.01 24.80
C CYS A 625 -17.14 15.53 25.79
N GLY A 626 -17.52 14.96 26.95
CA GLY A 626 -16.57 14.29 27.86
C GLY A 626 -15.85 13.11 27.20
N LYS A 627 -16.53 12.47 26.23
CA LYS A 627 -15.97 11.45 25.34
C LYS A 627 -15.53 12.01 23.98
N LEU A 628 -15.27 13.31 23.83
CA LEU A 628 -14.83 13.89 22.55
C LEU A 628 -15.72 13.57 21.34
N ASN A 629 -16.96 13.08 21.51
CA ASN A 629 -17.77 12.59 20.40
C ASN A 629 -18.17 13.70 19.41
N ARG A 630 -18.02 14.96 19.83
CA ARG A 630 -18.28 16.14 19.01
C ARG A 630 -17.03 16.70 18.34
N ALA A 631 -15.84 16.25 18.76
CA ALA A 631 -14.59 16.67 18.16
C ALA A 631 -14.58 16.39 16.64
N PRO A 632 -13.86 17.20 15.84
CA PRO A 632 -13.58 16.85 14.46
C PRO A 632 -12.91 15.48 14.38
N ASN A 633 -13.18 14.74 13.31
CA ASN A 633 -12.60 13.43 13.07
C ASN A 633 -11.18 13.51 12.50
N ARG A 634 -10.87 14.55 11.73
CA ARG A 634 -9.50 14.92 11.37
C ARG A 634 -9.02 16.05 12.28
N PHE A 635 -7.80 15.92 12.77
CA PHE A 635 -7.16 16.93 13.59
C PHE A 635 -5.69 17.08 13.21
N PRO A 636 -5.14 18.30 13.23
CA PRO A 636 -5.85 19.57 13.45
C PRO A 636 -6.50 20.09 12.17
N GLN A 637 -7.65 20.77 12.28
CA GLN A 637 -8.36 21.31 11.12
C GLN A 637 -7.51 22.28 10.28
N ASP A 638 -6.69 23.11 10.94
CA ASP A 638 -5.59 23.84 10.32
C ASP A 638 -4.31 23.02 10.49
N HIS A 639 -3.76 22.52 9.38
CA HIS A 639 -2.60 21.63 9.37
C HIS A 639 -1.34 22.25 9.98
N SER A 640 -1.22 23.58 9.99
CA SER A 640 -0.07 24.26 10.60
C SER A 640 -0.08 24.12 12.12
N GLN A 641 -1.25 23.94 12.76
CA GLN A 641 -1.37 23.75 14.20
C GLN A 641 -0.84 22.41 14.70
N GLY A 642 -0.62 21.45 13.79
CA GLY A 642 -0.05 20.15 14.12
C GLY A 642 1.48 20.16 14.11
N LEU A 643 2.09 21.22 13.57
CA LEU A 643 3.53 21.33 13.44
C LEU A 643 4.13 21.90 14.73
N VAL A 644 4.63 21.02 15.58
CA VAL A 644 5.15 21.35 16.91
C VAL A 644 6.67 21.32 16.90
N LYS A 645 7.30 22.42 17.32
CA LYS A 645 8.76 22.53 17.46
C LYS A 645 9.19 22.03 18.84
N PHE A 646 10.18 21.15 18.88
CA PHE A 646 10.78 20.67 20.11
C PHE A 646 12.10 21.39 20.36
N SER A 647 12.15 22.18 21.44
CA SER A 647 13.31 23.06 21.73
C SER A 647 14.07 22.67 23.00
N LYS A 648 13.63 21.62 23.69
CA LYS A 648 14.24 21.15 24.94
C LYS A 648 14.39 19.64 24.88
N SER A 649 15.58 19.16 25.18
CA SER A 649 15.90 17.75 25.30
C SER A 649 15.22 17.11 26.50
N GLY A 650 14.85 15.85 26.34
CA GLY A 650 14.10 15.08 27.33
C GLY A 650 13.28 13.97 26.70
N THR A 651 12.70 13.13 27.55
CA THR A 651 11.75 12.10 27.14
C THR A 651 10.37 12.47 27.63
N TYR A 652 9.42 12.53 26.71
CA TYR A 652 8.05 12.91 26.95
C TYR A 652 7.13 11.73 26.71
N TYR A 653 6.32 11.37 27.71
CA TYR A 653 5.37 10.29 27.60
C TYR A 653 3.97 10.84 27.39
N TYR A 654 3.18 10.19 26.55
CA TYR A 654 1.81 10.60 26.30
C TYR A 654 0.91 9.40 26.05
N MET A 655 -0.38 9.64 26.26
CA MET A 655 -1.44 8.70 25.97
C MET A 655 -2.60 9.38 25.26
N SER A 656 -3.43 8.56 24.63
CA SER A 656 -4.80 8.93 24.30
C SER A 656 -5.70 8.49 25.43
N THR A 657 -6.62 9.34 25.91
CA THR A 657 -7.64 8.95 26.90
C THR A 657 -8.71 8.03 26.32
N ARG A 658 -8.66 7.80 25.00
CA ARG A 658 -9.74 7.20 24.23
C ARG A 658 -9.61 5.70 24.08
N ASN A 659 -8.41 5.12 24.05
CA ASN A 659 -8.20 3.74 23.59
C ASN A 659 -7.49 2.86 24.65
N ASN A 660 -8.04 2.77 25.86
CA ASN A 660 -7.46 2.01 26.99
C ASN A 660 -8.44 1.12 27.77
N ASN A 661 -9.56 0.71 27.14
CA ASN A 661 -10.64 -0.03 27.82
C ASN A 661 -10.26 -1.44 28.31
N PHE A 662 -9.05 -1.92 28.00
CA PHE A 662 -8.59 -3.25 28.39
C PHE A 662 -7.25 -3.11 29.11
N SER A 663 -7.15 -3.64 30.33
CA SER A 663 -6.08 -3.35 31.31
C SER A 663 -4.65 -3.47 30.80
N ASN A 664 -4.37 -4.38 29.88
CA ASN A 664 -3.05 -4.61 29.30
C ASN A 664 -2.83 -3.97 27.91
N ARG A 665 -3.77 -3.17 27.42
CA ARG A 665 -3.72 -2.53 26.10
C ARG A 665 -4.02 -1.06 26.23
N ALA A 666 -3.07 -0.23 25.86
CA ALA A 666 -3.18 1.21 25.97
C ALA A 666 -2.52 1.90 24.79
N GLN A 667 -3.18 2.91 24.26
CA GLN A 667 -2.62 3.78 23.23
C GLN A 667 -1.70 4.80 23.90
N LYS A 668 -0.41 4.46 23.97
CA LYS A 668 0.65 5.25 24.60
C LYS A 668 1.90 5.22 23.76
N ALA A 669 2.64 6.30 23.81
CA ALA A 669 3.89 6.42 23.10
C ALA A 669 4.81 7.43 23.79
N GLN A 670 6.02 7.57 23.26
CA GLN A 670 7.01 8.49 23.78
C GLN A 670 7.69 9.27 22.66
N ILE A 671 8.08 10.51 22.98
CA ILE A 671 8.95 11.34 22.16
C ILE A 671 10.25 11.52 22.91
N ILE A 672 11.37 11.21 22.26
CA ILE A 672 12.72 11.42 22.75
C ILE A 672 13.29 12.60 21.98
N VAL A 673 13.62 13.68 22.70
CA VAL A 673 14.29 14.85 22.13
C VAL A 673 15.75 14.81 22.56
N ASN A 674 16.63 14.56 21.60
CA ASN A 674 18.07 14.55 21.80
C ASN A 674 18.62 15.99 21.81
N PRO A 675 19.64 16.30 22.63
CA PRO A 675 20.33 17.59 22.59
C PRO A 675 20.85 17.89 21.18
N GLY A 676 20.77 19.14 20.73
CA GLY A 676 21.40 19.53 19.46
C GLY A 676 22.91 19.40 19.53
N ASP A 677 23.55 18.80 18.52
CA ASP A 677 25.01 18.82 18.39
C ASP A 677 25.44 20.20 17.84
N PRO A 678 26.15 21.03 18.63
CA PRO A 678 26.63 22.34 18.17
C PRO A 678 27.56 22.24 16.94
N GLY A 679 28.10 21.05 16.64
CA GLY A 679 28.98 20.78 15.50
C GLY A 679 28.29 20.19 14.26
N GLU A 680 27.02 19.78 14.35
CA GLU A 680 26.30 19.12 13.25
C GLU A 680 25.79 20.13 12.22
N ASP A 681 25.37 21.33 12.63
CA ASP A 681 24.99 22.42 11.72
C ASP A 681 26.13 22.82 10.75
N ALA A 682 27.39 22.70 11.19
CA ALA A 682 28.55 22.97 10.36
C ALA A 682 28.86 21.82 9.37
N ARG A 683 28.61 20.56 9.77
CA ARG A 683 28.89 19.36 8.94
C ARG A 683 27.77 19.05 7.95
N VAL A 684 26.51 19.30 8.33
CA VAL A 684 25.34 19.12 7.46
C VAL A 684 25.31 20.19 6.37
N ALA A 685 25.76 21.42 6.66
CA ALA A 685 25.95 22.46 5.63
C ALA A 685 27.01 22.08 4.58
N GLU A 686 28.03 21.32 4.96
CA GLU A 686 29.07 20.82 4.06
C GLU A 686 28.59 19.59 3.26
N ALA A 687 27.84 18.68 3.89
CA ALA A 687 27.26 17.49 3.24
C ALA A 687 26.16 17.83 2.20
N ARG A 688 25.38 18.90 2.42
CA ARG A 688 24.35 19.37 1.46
C ARG A 688 24.95 19.84 0.13
N ASN A 689 26.22 20.26 0.13
CA ASN A 689 26.95 20.64 -1.09
C ASN A 689 27.63 19.44 -1.79
N ILE A 690 27.90 18.35 -1.07
CA ILE A 690 28.52 17.14 -1.62
C ILE A 690 27.46 16.21 -2.26
N GLY A 691 26.25 16.14 -1.71
CA GLY A 691 25.14 15.35 -2.28
C GLY A 691 24.69 15.80 -3.68
N ILE A 692 24.83 17.09 -3.99
CA ILE A 692 24.57 17.64 -5.34
C ILE A 692 25.74 17.31 -6.30
N ALA A 693 26.97 17.18 -5.79
CA ALA A 693 28.13 16.83 -6.62
C ALA A 693 28.18 15.34 -7.00
N PHE A 694 27.76 14.42 -6.12
CA PHE A 694 27.73 12.98 -6.45
C PHE A 694 26.67 12.61 -7.49
N ALA A 695 25.52 13.29 -7.51
CA ALA A 695 24.49 13.09 -8.54
C ALA A 695 24.92 13.62 -9.94
N VAL A 696 25.81 14.62 -9.98
CA VAL A 696 26.30 15.20 -11.25
C VAL A 696 27.53 14.46 -11.80
N VAL A 697 28.37 13.87 -10.94
CA VAL A 697 29.58 13.15 -11.38
C VAL A 697 29.25 11.77 -11.99
N PHE A 698 28.19 11.09 -11.54
CA PHE A 698 27.77 9.82 -12.16
C PHE A 698 27.13 9.99 -13.55
N ALA A 699 26.61 11.19 -13.86
CA ALA A 699 25.96 11.48 -15.15
C ALA A 699 26.93 11.87 -16.28
N LEU A 700 28.22 12.11 -16.01
CA LEU A 700 29.17 12.62 -17.02
C LEU A 700 30.44 11.77 -17.22
N GLY A 701 30.54 10.60 -16.60
CA GLY A 701 31.79 9.83 -16.51
C GLY A 701 31.93 8.57 -17.38
N PHE A 702 31.46 8.54 -18.63
CA PHE A 702 31.75 7.41 -19.57
C PHE A 702 32.35 7.83 -20.92
N THR A 703 33.22 8.85 -20.91
CA THR A 703 34.13 9.08 -22.05
C THR A 703 35.55 9.35 -21.55
N GLY A 704 36.42 8.33 -21.62
CA GLY A 704 37.87 8.52 -21.50
C GLY A 704 38.59 7.50 -20.61
N ALA A 705 39.31 6.59 -21.24
CA ALA A 705 40.31 5.74 -20.58
C ALA A 705 41.44 6.59 -19.98
N GLY A 706 41.92 6.26 -18.77
CA GLY A 706 43.11 6.90 -18.19
C GLY A 706 43.35 6.61 -16.70
N VAL A 707 44.14 5.58 -16.43
CA VAL A 707 44.99 5.30 -15.25
C VAL A 707 44.97 6.34 -14.11
N PHE A 708 44.60 5.94 -12.87
CA PHE A 708 45.11 6.57 -11.65
C PHE A 708 45.33 5.58 -10.50
N THR A 709 46.50 5.77 -9.87
CA THR A 709 47.19 4.93 -8.89
C THR A 709 46.65 5.15 -7.47
N VAL A 710 46.37 4.07 -6.73
CA VAL A 710 45.97 4.12 -5.31
C VAL A 710 47.21 4.31 -4.42
N ALA A 711 47.31 5.47 -3.76
CA ALA A 711 48.27 5.70 -2.68
C ALA A 711 47.64 5.33 -1.33
N LYS A 712 48.18 4.27 -0.70
CA LYS A 712 47.95 3.90 0.70
C LYS A 712 48.66 4.88 1.63
N ALA A 713 47.97 5.44 2.63
CA ALA A 713 48.60 6.01 3.81
C ALA A 713 48.13 5.27 5.07
N LYS A 714 49.12 4.67 5.76
CA LYS A 714 49.06 4.01 7.07
C LYS A 714 49.83 4.86 8.10
N GLY A 715 49.43 4.79 9.37
CA GLY A 715 50.21 5.15 10.58
C GLY A 715 49.73 6.45 11.24
N TRP A 716 49.57 6.59 12.55
CA TRP A 716 50.11 5.90 13.75
C TRP A 716 49.20 6.20 14.97
N TRP A 717 48.81 5.21 15.82
CA TRP A 717 49.30 4.85 17.18
C TRP A 717 49.02 5.89 18.31
N CYS A 718 48.66 5.59 19.58
CA CYS A 718 48.38 4.37 20.37
C CYS A 718 47.94 4.72 21.82
N PHE A 719 47.48 3.67 22.54
CA PHE A 719 47.57 3.37 24.01
C PHE A 719 46.35 3.73 24.89
N GLU A 720 45.86 2.91 25.85
CA GLU A 720 46.25 1.60 26.44
C GLU A 720 45.05 1.12 27.31
N SER A 721 44.76 -0.18 27.42
CA SER A 721 44.18 -0.71 28.66
C SER A 721 44.70 -2.14 28.93
N LYS A 722 45.21 -2.35 30.13
CA LYS A 722 45.72 -3.61 30.67
C LYS A 722 44.75 -4.17 31.70
N GLY A 723 44.69 -5.51 31.77
CA GLY A 723 44.38 -6.28 32.99
C GLY A 723 43.05 -7.04 32.92
N THR A 724 42.99 -8.25 32.34
CA THR A 724 43.23 -9.61 32.90
C THR A 724 41.91 -10.41 33.07
N PRO A 725 41.90 -11.73 32.77
CA PRO A 725 40.68 -12.51 32.56
C PRO A 725 40.25 -13.30 33.81
N VAL A 726 38.94 -13.49 34.00
CA VAL A 726 38.40 -14.46 34.96
C VAL A 726 37.30 -15.31 34.31
N ALA A 727 37.65 -16.59 34.15
CA ALA A 727 36.88 -17.84 34.23
C ALA A 727 35.42 -17.93 33.77
N GLN A 728 35.22 -18.93 32.89
CA GLN A 728 33.96 -19.61 32.58
C GLN A 728 33.21 -20.07 33.85
N GLY A 729 31.89 -19.85 33.85
CA GLY A 729 30.95 -20.45 34.78
C GLY A 729 29.62 -20.71 34.09
N SER A 730 29.37 -21.98 33.77
CA SER A 730 28.06 -22.55 33.45
C SER A 730 27.05 -22.25 34.55
N HIS A 731 25.77 -21.97 34.21
CA HIS A 731 24.59 -22.61 34.82
C HIS A 731 23.25 -22.09 34.25
N ASN A 732 22.48 -23.04 33.73
CA ASN A 732 21.05 -23.31 33.91
C ASN A 732 20.08 -22.14 34.13
N ILE A 733 19.18 -22.03 33.16
CA ILE A 733 17.91 -21.31 33.21
C ILE A 733 16.89 -22.17 33.97
N ILE A 734 16.22 -21.56 34.96
CA ILE A 734 14.83 -21.84 35.33
C ILE A 734 14.00 -20.68 34.80
#